data_AF-A0A0C2DBY2-F1
#
_entry.id   AF-A0A0C2DBY2-F1
#
_cell.length_a   1.000
_cell.length_b   1.000
_cell.length_c   1.000
_cell.angle_alpha   90.00
_cell.angle_beta   90.00
_cell.angle_gamma   90.00
#
_symmetry.space_group_name_H-M   'P 1'
#
loop_
_entity.id
_entity.type
_entity.pdbx_description
1 polymer ?
#
loop_
_entity_poly.entity_id
_entity_poly.type
_entity_poly.pdbx_seq_one_letter_code
_entity_poly.pdbx_strand_id
1 'polypeptide(L)'
;AHVEGPFISPEKKGCHPKQHIRGFGFDPVKAIQKVYGSTENIAIVTIAPELDGSDAAIKWVHALQLYLSEHGVLVSLGHSTAGLVAGERGVAAGARSITHLFNAMQSYHHRDPCLIGLLTSKMLGNRTMYYGIISDGIHTHDSALRLAHRTNPEGLIVITDAIAALGMGDGVHKLGDCVVNVRGLHAILEGTNTTAGSVASMPYCIRHLAKAARCPLEEALICATEKPALYFWAMSEDADRTASQHRGNNAAVAEVDSESMNDGRALVAPSTRSGDVISPTRAVLTLSKSMFNAGCFSLPYAWKLGGLWVSFCLSFVIAGFNWYGNHILVRASQHLAKKSERSALDYGHFAKKVCDYSDIRFLRNNSKAVMYVVNITILFYQLGMCSVAILFISDNMVNLLGDYVGGDQHAKTVVMATIALVFIMGTNMFTEMRVVSAFALVSSVFFVIGATVIMQFTIRQPNQWRSLPASTNFTGTIMMIGMSMYSFEGQTMVSRIGSSLLWLLDMMHLYSTINVFLMLQSMLGHSIAMYVVFDMFFNGFRRKFTTRFPNCPKYFVDKVKILIYLTYAGIWIALLLSQGFRFFWVMVTYLMAVLIPKLEIMIPLVGVTSGTLCALVYPPIFEMITFWTDWKGLLTYRERMCKIALNCFVICVGFFAIGAGLYANGLAIYQSFSVDF
;
A
#
# COMPACT_ATOMS: atom_id res chain seq x y z
N ALA A 1 23.41 9.92 -15.91
CA ALA A 1 24.74 9.61 -15.31
C ALA A 1 25.16 10.69 -14.32
N HIS A 2 25.95 10.34 -13.31
CA HIS A 2 26.70 11.30 -12.49
C HIS A 2 28.11 11.38 -13.07
N VAL A 3 28.56 12.58 -13.44
CA VAL A 3 29.87 12.80 -14.05
C VAL A 3 30.75 13.61 -13.11
N GLU A 4 31.82 12.99 -12.60
CA GLU A 4 32.66 13.59 -11.55
C GLU A 4 33.79 14.49 -12.08
N GLY A 5 34.14 14.41 -13.37
CA GLY A 5 35.13 15.28 -14.02
C GLY A 5 34.60 15.88 -15.32
N PRO A 6 35.27 16.87 -15.93
CA PRO A 6 36.69 17.21 -15.73
C PRO A 6 36.95 18.45 -14.87
N PHE A 7 35.93 19.15 -14.41
CA PHE A 7 36.03 20.44 -13.71
C PHE A 7 36.30 20.28 -12.21
N ILE A 8 37.40 19.62 -11.90
CA ILE A 8 37.81 19.24 -10.54
C ILE A 8 39.23 19.72 -10.22
N SER A 9 39.58 19.79 -8.94
CA SER A 9 40.91 20.20 -8.51
C SER A 9 41.98 19.16 -8.87
N PRO A 10 43.07 19.54 -9.55
CA PRO A 10 44.17 18.64 -9.84
C PRO A 10 44.83 18.02 -8.60
N GLU A 11 44.78 18.73 -7.46
CA GLU A 11 45.32 18.26 -6.18
C GLU A 11 44.46 17.17 -5.53
N LYS A 12 43.16 17.16 -5.86
CA LYS A 12 42.17 16.21 -5.35
C LYS A 12 41.57 15.37 -6.47
N LYS A 13 42.39 14.97 -7.44
CA LYS A 13 41.98 14.21 -8.62
C LYS A 13 41.44 12.79 -8.35
N GLY A 14 41.71 12.20 -7.19
CA GLY A 14 41.40 10.78 -6.93
C GLY A 14 42.07 9.87 -7.99
N CYS A 15 41.29 8.97 -8.58
CA CYS A 15 41.73 8.08 -9.66
C CYS A 15 41.68 8.71 -11.06
N HIS A 16 41.18 9.95 -11.22
CA HIS A 16 41.08 10.58 -12.53
C HIS A 16 42.47 10.85 -13.15
N PRO A 17 42.68 10.53 -14.44
CA PRO A 17 43.91 10.89 -15.13
C PRO A 17 44.07 12.41 -15.23
N LYS A 18 45.22 12.92 -14.79
CA LYS A 18 45.50 14.38 -14.72
C LYS A 18 45.31 15.10 -16.06
N GLN A 19 45.61 14.42 -17.17
CA GLN A 19 45.48 14.95 -18.53
C GLN A 19 44.04 15.25 -18.96
N HIS A 20 43.05 14.66 -18.30
CA HIS A 20 41.63 14.88 -18.62
C HIS A 20 40.99 15.96 -17.74
N ILE A 21 41.67 16.41 -16.67
CA ILE A 21 41.20 17.49 -15.81
C ILE A 21 41.34 18.82 -16.54
N ARG A 22 40.29 19.65 -16.48
CA ARG A 22 40.20 20.91 -17.22
C ARG A 22 39.65 22.03 -16.35
N GLY A 23 40.17 23.23 -16.55
CA GLY A 23 39.54 24.46 -16.06
C GLY A 23 38.46 24.96 -17.00
N PHE A 24 37.71 25.97 -16.55
CA PHE A 24 36.65 26.61 -17.33
C PHE A 24 37.17 27.57 -18.43
N GLY A 25 38.38 28.11 -18.27
CA GLY A 25 38.95 29.09 -19.21
C GLY A 25 38.18 30.41 -19.20
N PHE A 26 38.15 31.12 -20.34
CA PHE A 26 37.49 32.43 -20.46
C PHE A 26 35.95 32.37 -20.46
N ASP A 27 35.37 31.24 -20.87
CA ASP A 27 33.92 31.06 -20.99
C ASP A 27 33.49 29.71 -20.38
N PRO A 28 33.09 29.70 -19.09
CA PRO A 28 32.70 28.50 -18.37
C PRO A 28 31.52 27.75 -19.01
N VAL A 29 30.60 28.48 -19.64
CA VAL A 29 29.41 27.90 -20.27
C VAL A 29 29.80 27.12 -21.52
N LYS A 30 30.59 27.73 -22.40
CA LYS A 30 31.10 27.04 -23.59
C LYS A 30 31.99 25.87 -23.24
N ALA A 31 32.75 25.96 -22.15
CA ALA A 31 33.58 24.84 -21.69
C ALA A 31 32.71 23.61 -21.32
N ILE A 32 31.64 23.82 -20.56
CA ILE A 32 30.68 22.76 -20.19
C ILE A 32 30.01 22.16 -21.43
N GLN A 33 29.49 23.01 -22.32
CA GLN A 33 28.84 22.57 -23.55
C GLN A 33 29.79 21.79 -24.47
N LYS A 34 31.05 22.23 -24.58
CA LYS A 34 32.06 21.56 -25.41
C LYS A 34 32.46 20.20 -24.86
N VAL A 35 32.52 20.05 -23.54
CA VAL A 35 32.92 18.79 -22.88
C VAL A 35 31.78 17.78 -22.91
N TYR A 36 30.58 18.18 -22.50
CA TYR A 36 29.47 17.25 -22.32
C TYR A 36 28.61 17.08 -23.57
N GLY A 37 28.61 18.05 -24.50
CA GLY A 37 27.74 18.03 -25.67
C GLY A 37 26.27 18.09 -25.27
N SER A 38 25.49 17.07 -25.63
CA SER A 38 24.11 16.91 -25.16
C SER A 38 24.09 16.53 -23.67
N THR A 39 23.33 17.28 -22.88
CA THR A 39 23.19 17.06 -21.44
C THR A 39 22.05 16.09 -21.08
N GLU A 40 21.33 15.54 -22.07
CA GLU A 40 20.17 14.66 -21.87
C GLU A 40 20.46 13.43 -21.01
N ASN A 41 21.68 12.90 -21.06
CA ASN A 41 22.07 11.70 -20.32
C ASN A 41 22.80 12.00 -19.00
N ILE A 42 22.89 13.27 -18.60
CA ILE A 42 23.60 13.71 -17.41
C ILE A 42 22.59 14.18 -16.37
N ALA A 43 22.67 13.60 -15.17
CA ALA A 43 21.79 13.93 -14.06
C ALA A 43 22.52 14.76 -13.00
N ILE A 44 23.82 14.52 -12.80
CA ILE A 44 24.65 15.22 -11.81
C ILE A 44 26.01 15.50 -12.43
N VAL A 45 26.54 16.71 -12.22
CA VAL A 45 27.93 17.08 -12.51
C VAL A 45 28.63 17.49 -11.23
N THR A 46 29.86 17.00 -11.03
CA THR A 46 30.71 17.45 -9.92
C THR A 46 31.58 18.62 -10.37
N ILE A 47 31.60 19.68 -9.56
CA ILE A 47 32.41 20.88 -9.80
C ILE A 47 33.18 21.24 -8.54
N ALA A 48 34.49 21.51 -8.70
CA ALA A 48 35.30 22.10 -7.64
C ALA A 48 35.02 23.62 -7.54
N PRO A 49 34.44 24.12 -6.44
CA PRO A 49 33.98 25.51 -6.34
C PRO A 49 35.11 26.54 -6.29
N GLU A 50 36.35 26.15 -5.99
CA GLU A 50 37.52 27.02 -5.98
C GLU A 50 38.06 27.36 -7.38
N LEU A 51 37.64 26.65 -8.42
CA LEU A 51 38.11 26.90 -9.79
C LEU A 51 37.60 28.24 -10.32
N ASP A 52 38.45 28.98 -11.02
CA ASP A 52 38.06 30.24 -11.66
C ASP A 52 36.93 30.00 -12.67
N GLY A 53 35.82 30.73 -12.49
CA GLY A 53 34.61 30.60 -13.32
C GLY A 53 33.59 29.57 -12.82
N SER A 54 33.85 28.87 -11.71
CA SER A 54 32.93 27.90 -11.10
C SER A 54 31.55 28.51 -10.80
N ASP A 55 31.50 29.69 -10.18
CA ASP A 55 30.23 30.36 -9.81
C ASP A 55 29.33 30.61 -11.03
N ALA A 56 29.93 31.01 -12.17
CA ALA A 56 29.20 31.25 -13.42
C ALA A 56 28.75 29.93 -14.06
N ALA A 57 29.60 28.91 -14.05
CA ALA A 57 29.26 27.56 -14.50
C ALA A 57 28.08 26.98 -13.70
N ILE A 58 28.14 27.04 -12.37
CA ILE A 58 27.10 26.51 -11.48
C ILE A 58 25.77 27.25 -11.71
N LYS A 59 25.80 28.59 -11.78
CA LYS A 59 24.61 29.39 -12.09
C LYS A 59 24.01 29.03 -13.44
N TRP A 60 24.84 28.82 -14.45
CA TRP A 60 24.36 28.45 -15.78
C TRP A 60 23.72 27.07 -15.80
N VAL A 61 24.34 26.07 -15.18
CA VAL A 61 23.77 24.72 -15.04
C VAL A 61 22.45 24.77 -14.27
N HIS A 62 22.40 25.57 -13.19
CA HIS A 62 21.17 25.78 -12.44
C HIS A 62 20.08 26.51 -13.24
N ALA A 63 20.43 27.50 -14.06
CA ALA A 63 19.47 28.16 -14.94
C ALA A 63 18.92 27.23 -16.03
N LEU A 64 19.80 26.39 -16.61
CA LEU A 64 19.40 25.35 -17.57
C LEU A 64 18.46 24.33 -16.91
N GLN A 65 18.73 23.96 -15.66
CA GLN A 65 17.86 23.10 -14.86
C GLN A 65 16.45 23.70 -14.73
N LEU A 66 16.31 25.00 -14.45
CA LEU A 66 15.00 25.67 -14.35
C LEU A 66 14.24 25.70 -15.68
N TYR A 67 14.95 25.83 -16.81
CA TYR A 67 14.33 25.92 -18.13
C TYR A 67 13.76 24.59 -18.62
N LEU A 68 14.43 23.47 -18.34
CA LEU A 68 14.10 22.17 -18.93
C LEU A 68 12.95 21.42 -18.24
N SER A 69 12.46 21.87 -17.07
CA SER A 69 11.30 21.39 -16.28
C SER A 69 11.24 19.89 -15.91
N GLU A 70 11.64 18.99 -16.80
CA GLU A 70 11.62 17.54 -16.62
C GLU A 70 13.03 16.92 -16.57
N HIS A 71 14.07 17.52 -17.17
CA HIS A 71 15.42 16.92 -17.32
C HIS A 71 16.56 17.90 -16.98
N GLY A 72 16.58 18.43 -15.74
CA GLY A 72 17.64 19.33 -15.29
C GLY A 72 18.89 18.62 -14.78
N VAL A 73 20.08 19.20 -15.01
CA VAL A 73 21.35 18.70 -14.47
C VAL A 73 21.60 19.31 -13.08
N LEU A 74 21.89 18.49 -12.07
CA LEU A 74 22.25 18.94 -10.73
C LEU A 74 23.75 19.18 -10.60
N VAL A 75 24.12 20.18 -9.80
CA VAL A 75 25.52 20.43 -9.43
C VAL A 75 25.80 19.86 -8.04
N SER A 76 26.85 19.05 -7.98
CA SER A 76 27.47 18.57 -6.75
C SER A 76 28.87 19.19 -6.57
N LEU A 77 29.26 19.50 -5.34
CA LEU A 77 30.59 20.01 -5.01
C LEU A 77 31.48 18.86 -4.56
N GLY A 78 32.67 18.72 -5.15
CA GLY A 78 33.57 17.62 -4.80
C GLY A 78 34.92 17.73 -5.52
N HIS A 79 35.84 16.81 -5.21
CA HIS A 79 37.19 16.82 -5.77
C HIS A 79 37.88 18.18 -5.63
N SER A 80 37.89 18.70 -4.40
CA SER A 80 38.09 20.13 -4.14
C SER A 80 38.99 20.39 -2.93
N THR A 81 39.81 21.44 -3.03
CA THR A 81 40.60 22.01 -1.92
C THR A 81 39.91 23.22 -1.28
N ALA A 82 38.65 23.47 -1.63
CA ALA A 82 37.91 24.64 -1.18
C ALA A 82 37.69 24.69 0.33
N GLY A 83 37.90 25.89 0.88
CA GLY A 83 37.39 26.31 2.18
C GLY A 83 35.87 26.48 2.18
N LEU A 84 35.28 26.66 3.37
CA LEU A 84 33.84 26.82 3.55
C LEU A 84 33.26 27.95 2.69
N VAL A 85 33.94 29.10 2.64
CA VAL A 85 33.48 30.30 1.92
C VAL A 85 33.28 30.04 0.44
N ALA A 86 34.18 29.30 -0.21
CA ALA A 86 34.00 28.96 -1.62
C ALA A 86 32.88 27.93 -1.82
N GLY A 87 32.73 26.98 -0.89
CA GLY A 87 31.59 26.07 -0.86
C GLY A 87 30.25 26.81 -0.75
N GLU A 88 30.15 27.80 0.13
CA GLU A 88 28.95 28.62 0.32
C GLU A 88 28.63 29.46 -0.92
N ARG A 89 29.65 29.98 -1.61
CA ARG A 89 29.47 30.62 -2.93
C ARG A 89 28.90 29.65 -3.97
N GLY A 90 29.42 28.42 -4.01
CA GLY A 90 28.89 27.37 -4.88
C GLY A 90 27.42 27.03 -4.58
N VAL A 91 27.06 26.92 -3.31
CA VAL A 91 25.67 26.70 -2.88
C VAL A 91 24.77 27.89 -3.24
N ALA A 92 25.25 29.13 -3.03
CA ALA A 92 24.53 30.34 -3.43
C ALA A 92 24.37 30.45 -4.96
N ALA A 93 25.31 29.88 -5.73
CA ALA A 93 25.25 29.78 -7.18
C ALA A 93 24.27 28.69 -7.68
N GLY A 94 23.85 27.76 -6.82
CA GLY A 94 22.86 26.74 -7.15
C GLY A 94 23.29 25.29 -6.88
N ALA A 95 24.49 25.05 -6.34
CA ALA A 95 24.92 23.70 -5.97
C ALA A 95 24.10 23.16 -4.78
N ARG A 96 23.77 21.86 -4.80
CA ARG A 96 22.83 21.26 -3.83
C ARG A 96 23.34 20.01 -3.13
N SER A 97 24.48 19.48 -3.56
CA SER A 97 25.05 18.30 -2.94
C SER A 97 26.57 18.31 -2.84
N ILE A 98 27.11 17.40 -2.04
CA ILE A 98 28.54 17.10 -1.94
C ILE A 98 28.79 15.71 -2.53
N THR A 99 29.75 15.61 -3.44
CA THR A 99 30.19 14.32 -4.01
C THR A 99 31.15 13.66 -3.04
N HIS A 100 30.82 12.44 -2.63
CA HIS A 100 31.65 11.52 -1.84
C HIS A 100 32.25 12.21 -0.60
N LEU A 101 31.41 12.61 0.35
CA LEU A 101 31.83 13.28 1.57
C LEU A 101 33.05 12.58 2.21
N PHE A 102 34.05 13.37 2.60
CA PHE A 102 35.38 12.98 3.10
C PHE A 102 36.39 12.48 2.06
N ASN A 103 35.95 12.11 0.86
CA ASN A 103 36.82 11.54 -0.18
C ASN A 103 37.25 12.62 -1.18
N ALA A 104 38.51 12.56 -1.61
CA ALA A 104 39.09 13.50 -2.57
C ALA A 104 38.73 14.97 -2.25
N MET A 105 38.77 15.38 -0.99
CA MET A 105 38.51 16.76 -0.59
C MET A 105 39.44 17.20 0.54
N GLN A 106 39.39 18.48 0.90
CA GLN A 106 40.14 19.00 2.04
C GLN A 106 39.59 18.43 3.37
N SER A 107 40.49 18.06 4.29
CA SER A 107 40.12 17.55 5.61
C SER A 107 39.50 18.64 6.47
N TYR A 108 38.54 18.27 7.31
CA TYR A 108 37.88 19.19 8.24
C TYR A 108 38.90 19.82 9.20
N HIS A 109 38.87 21.15 9.31
CA HIS A 109 39.68 21.90 10.27
C HIS A 109 38.80 22.87 11.08
N HIS A 110 39.08 23.02 12.38
CA HIS A 110 38.22 23.82 13.28
C HIS A 110 38.10 25.31 12.91
N ARG A 111 39.11 25.89 12.23
CA ARG A 111 39.09 27.29 11.76
C ARG A 111 38.43 27.46 10.39
N ASP A 112 38.56 26.45 9.54
CA ASP A 112 37.92 26.40 8.23
C ASP A 112 37.47 24.95 8.02
N PRO A 113 36.17 24.66 8.22
CA PRO A 113 35.65 23.30 8.12
C PRO A 113 35.54 22.80 6.66
N CYS A 114 35.95 23.62 5.68
CA CYS A 114 35.94 23.28 4.26
C CYS A 114 34.53 22.87 3.79
N LEU A 115 34.45 22.06 2.72
CA LEU A 115 33.16 21.57 2.21
C LEU A 115 32.36 20.77 3.24
N ILE A 116 33.02 20.08 4.18
CA ILE A 116 32.34 19.33 5.26
C ILE A 116 31.52 20.27 6.15
N GLY A 117 31.99 21.51 6.35
CA GLY A 117 31.26 22.54 7.09
C GLY A 117 29.93 22.96 6.47
N LEU A 118 29.71 22.68 5.18
CA LEU A 118 28.44 22.96 4.51
C LEU A 118 27.28 22.19 5.14
N LEU A 119 27.52 21.02 5.73
CA LEU A 119 26.47 20.24 6.41
C LEU A 119 25.76 21.01 7.52
N THR A 120 26.40 22.05 8.07
CA THR A 120 25.89 22.88 9.15
C THR A 120 25.93 24.37 8.81
N SER A 121 26.12 24.75 7.54
CA SER A 121 26.23 26.16 7.16
C SER A 121 24.89 26.88 7.35
N LYS A 122 24.94 28.08 7.94
CA LYS A 122 23.77 28.95 8.11
C LYS A 122 23.23 29.48 6.77
N MET A 123 24.07 29.50 5.73
CA MET A 123 23.71 29.98 4.38
C MET A 123 22.70 29.08 3.68
N LEU A 124 22.49 27.85 4.18
CA LEU A 124 21.46 26.95 3.67
C LEU A 124 20.04 27.41 4.01
N GLY A 125 19.84 28.19 5.07
CA GLY A 125 18.51 28.55 5.56
C GLY A 125 17.69 27.29 5.88
N ASN A 126 16.54 27.13 5.22
CA ASN A 126 15.68 25.94 5.35
C ASN A 126 15.99 24.85 4.30
N ARG A 127 17.05 25.00 3.50
CA ARG A 127 17.41 24.04 2.45
C ARG A 127 18.23 22.90 3.06
N THR A 128 17.97 21.68 2.59
CA THR A 128 18.78 20.51 2.94
C THR A 128 19.96 20.40 1.99
N MET A 129 21.17 20.31 2.52
CA MET A 129 22.36 19.99 1.73
C MET A 129 22.50 18.48 1.61
N TYR A 130 22.43 17.95 0.40
CA TYR A 130 22.58 16.50 0.17
C TYR A 130 24.05 16.10 0.09
N TYR A 131 24.39 14.86 0.38
CA TYR A 131 25.76 14.38 0.22
C TYR A 131 25.81 12.87 0.03
N GLY A 132 26.60 12.42 -0.94
CA GLY A 132 26.91 11.00 -1.11
C GLY A 132 27.95 10.56 -0.09
N ILE A 133 27.74 9.44 0.59
CA ILE A 133 28.72 8.84 1.49
C ILE A 133 28.92 7.36 1.17
N ILE A 134 30.18 6.94 1.05
CA ILE A 134 30.56 5.56 0.75
C ILE A 134 30.69 4.80 2.08
N SER A 135 29.72 3.93 2.37
CA SER A 135 29.60 3.23 3.64
C SER A 135 30.14 1.81 3.62
N ASP A 136 31.21 1.55 2.88
CA ASP A 136 31.84 0.22 2.79
C ASP A 136 32.80 -0.11 3.96
N GLY A 137 33.09 0.87 4.81
CA GLY A 137 34.01 0.75 5.96
C GLY A 137 35.48 0.96 5.61
N ILE A 138 35.76 1.30 4.36
CA ILE A 138 37.10 1.49 3.81
C ILE A 138 37.30 2.95 3.45
N HIS A 139 36.41 3.47 2.59
CA HIS A 139 36.43 4.86 2.17
C HIS A 139 36.09 5.80 3.32
N THR A 140 35.20 5.34 4.20
CA THR A 140 34.76 6.12 5.35
C THR A 140 34.79 5.27 6.61
N HIS A 141 35.55 5.72 7.61
CA HIS A 141 35.58 5.10 8.93
C HIS A 141 34.22 5.21 9.65
N ASP A 142 33.83 4.19 10.42
CA ASP A 142 32.54 4.12 11.13
C ASP A 142 32.20 5.37 11.96
N SER A 143 33.20 5.95 12.62
CA SER A 143 33.02 7.19 13.39
C SER A 143 32.66 8.39 12.50
N ALA A 144 33.23 8.48 11.29
CA ALA A 144 32.92 9.54 10.34
C ALA A 144 31.52 9.34 9.71
N LEU A 145 31.13 8.08 9.41
CA LEU A 145 29.77 7.74 8.99
C LEU A 145 28.74 8.22 10.03
N ARG A 146 28.99 7.92 11.31
CA ARG A 146 28.12 8.34 12.41
C ARG A 146 28.10 9.85 12.62
N LEU A 147 29.24 10.52 12.45
CA LEU A 147 29.33 11.97 12.53
C LEU A 147 28.46 12.63 11.46
N ALA A 148 28.62 12.24 10.20
CA ALA A 148 27.84 12.79 9.09
C ALA A 148 26.34 12.54 9.30
N HIS A 149 25.96 11.30 9.58
CA HIS A 149 24.57 10.89 9.82
C HIS A 149 23.90 11.72 10.93
N ARG A 150 24.57 11.96 12.05
CA ARG A 150 24.00 12.76 13.15
C ARG A 150 23.95 14.25 12.86
N THR A 151 24.84 14.74 12.02
CA THR A 151 24.98 16.18 11.73
C THR A 151 23.91 16.65 10.75
N ASN A 152 23.69 15.87 9.70
CA ASN A 152 22.69 16.15 8.68
C ASN A 152 22.09 14.82 8.20
N PRO A 153 21.16 14.22 8.96
CA PRO A 153 20.56 12.95 8.60
C PRO A 153 19.76 13.08 7.30
N GLU A 154 19.00 14.17 7.14
CA GLU A 154 18.11 14.39 5.98
C GLU A 154 18.87 14.42 4.64
N GLY A 155 20.08 14.97 4.62
CA GLY A 155 20.90 15.06 3.42
C GLY A 155 21.70 13.79 3.06
N LEU A 156 21.73 12.77 3.92
CA LEU A 156 22.62 11.61 3.74
C LEU A 156 22.13 10.70 2.61
N ILE A 157 22.95 10.53 1.58
CA ILE A 157 22.72 9.58 0.49
C ILE A 157 23.80 8.48 0.54
N VAL A 158 23.36 7.22 0.64
CA VAL A 158 24.28 6.08 0.57
C VAL A 158 24.63 5.79 -0.88
N ILE A 159 25.92 5.67 -1.13
CA ILE A 159 26.48 5.26 -2.42
C ILE A 159 27.47 4.13 -2.22
N THR A 160 27.67 3.34 -3.27
CA THR A 160 28.64 2.24 -3.26
C THR A 160 30.00 2.67 -3.80
N ASP A 161 30.04 3.67 -4.68
CA ASP A 161 31.20 3.93 -5.54
C ASP A 161 31.68 2.66 -6.26
N ALA A 162 30.71 1.83 -6.68
CA ALA A 162 30.99 0.52 -7.24
C ALA A 162 31.59 0.64 -8.64
N ILE A 163 32.74 0.02 -8.84
CA ILE A 163 33.41 -0.05 -10.14
C ILE A 163 33.03 -1.31 -10.91
N ALA A 164 33.40 -1.38 -12.19
CA ALA A 164 33.12 -2.52 -13.08
C ALA A 164 33.60 -3.88 -12.53
N ALA A 165 34.58 -3.89 -11.61
CA ALA A 165 35.09 -5.09 -10.96
C ALA A 165 34.13 -5.71 -9.91
N LEU A 166 33.02 -5.05 -9.56
CA LEU A 166 32.02 -5.60 -8.66
C LEU A 166 31.50 -6.95 -9.18
N GLY A 167 31.74 -8.02 -8.41
CA GLY A 167 31.33 -9.38 -8.76
C GLY A 167 32.30 -10.15 -9.66
N MET A 168 33.44 -9.56 -10.04
CA MET A 168 34.47 -10.21 -10.88
C MET A 168 35.55 -10.97 -10.09
N GLY A 169 35.56 -10.83 -8.76
CA GLY A 169 36.55 -11.45 -7.88
C GLY A 169 37.86 -10.67 -7.77
N ASP A 170 38.75 -11.14 -6.91
CA ASP A 170 40.07 -10.53 -6.68
C ASP A 170 40.96 -10.64 -7.93
N GLY A 171 41.74 -9.61 -8.20
CA GLY A 171 42.64 -9.59 -9.35
C GLY A 171 42.88 -8.19 -9.93
N VAL A 172 43.53 -8.17 -11.09
CA VAL A 172 43.81 -6.94 -11.85
C VAL A 172 42.66 -6.68 -12.82
N HIS A 173 42.02 -5.53 -12.68
CA HIS A 173 40.89 -5.10 -13.51
C HIS A 173 41.18 -3.74 -14.14
N LYS A 174 40.36 -3.33 -15.11
CA LYS A 174 40.46 -2.00 -15.73
C LYS A 174 39.25 -1.12 -15.38
N LEU A 175 39.52 0.13 -15.04
CA LEU A 175 38.54 1.19 -14.86
C LEU A 175 38.89 2.33 -15.82
N GLY A 176 38.26 2.35 -16.99
CA GLY A 176 38.68 3.25 -18.08
C GLY A 176 40.14 3.00 -18.47
N ASP A 177 40.95 4.06 -18.42
CA ASP A 177 42.39 4.00 -18.71
C ASP A 177 43.23 3.56 -17.49
N CYS A 178 42.62 3.38 -16.32
CA CYS A 178 43.30 3.01 -15.09
C CYS A 178 43.30 1.49 -14.89
N VAL A 179 44.43 0.96 -14.41
CA VAL A 179 44.55 -0.43 -13.95
C VAL A 179 44.37 -0.46 -12.44
N VAL A 180 43.45 -1.30 -11.94
CA VAL A 180 43.09 -1.39 -10.52
C VAL A 180 43.32 -2.80 -10.01
N ASN A 181 43.94 -2.92 -8.84
CA ASN A 181 44.13 -4.18 -8.14
C ASN A 181 43.06 -4.32 -7.06
N VAL A 182 42.22 -5.34 -7.20
CA VAL A 182 41.11 -5.63 -6.28
C VAL A 182 41.50 -6.76 -5.34
N ARG A 183 41.37 -6.50 -4.03
CA ARG A 183 41.52 -7.49 -2.96
C ARG A 183 40.41 -7.32 -1.94
N GLY A 184 39.51 -8.29 -1.86
CA GLY A 184 38.32 -8.20 -1.02
C GLY A 184 37.42 -7.03 -1.46
N LEU A 185 37.23 -6.04 -0.58
CA LEU A 185 36.46 -4.82 -0.89
C LEU A 185 37.33 -3.63 -1.33
N HIS A 186 38.67 -3.76 -1.30
CA HIS A 186 39.59 -2.70 -1.72
C HIS A 186 39.86 -2.75 -3.22
N ALA A 187 39.60 -1.65 -3.93
CA ALA A 187 40.11 -1.42 -5.28
C ALA A 187 41.13 -0.27 -5.26
N ILE A 188 42.40 -0.59 -5.51
CA ILE A 188 43.50 0.37 -5.44
C ILE A 188 44.10 0.54 -6.83
N LEU A 189 44.40 1.78 -7.22
CA LEU A 189 45.09 2.07 -8.47
C LEU A 189 46.51 1.49 -8.45
N GLU A 190 46.87 0.74 -9.50
CA GLU A 190 48.16 0.07 -9.61
C GLU A 190 49.34 1.05 -9.43
N GLY A 191 50.32 0.66 -8.62
CA GLY A 191 51.50 1.47 -8.31
C GLY A 191 51.26 2.61 -7.30
N THR A 192 50.08 2.70 -6.70
CA THR A 192 49.75 3.74 -5.69
C THR A 192 48.99 3.15 -4.50
N ASN A 193 48.72 3.98 -3.49
CA ASN A 193 47.79 3.66 -2.39
C ASN A 193 46.44 4.38 -2.55
N THR A 194 46.14 4.89 -3.75
CA THR A 194 44.92 5.65 -4.01
C THR A 194 43.76 4.68 -4.28
N THR A 195 42.68 4.81 -3.52
CA THR A 195 41.44 4.08 -3.79
C THR A 195 40.83 4.56 -5.10
N ALA A 196 40.53 3.61 -5.99
CA ALA A 196 39.94 3.88 -7.29
C ALA A 196 38.41 3.75 -7.31
N GLY A 197 37.86 3.17 -6.24
CA GLY A 197 36.44 2.95 -5.99
C GLY A 197 36.25 1.75 -5.06
N SER A 198 35.04 1.21 -5.03
CA SER A 198 34.67 0.06 -4.20
C SER A 198 34.18 -1.13 -5.04
N VAL A 199 34.22 -2.31 -4.45
CA VAL A 199 33.47 -3.49 -4.94
C VAL A 199 32.42 -3.94 -3.91
N ALA A 200 31.99 -3.00 -3.06
CA ALA A 200 30.87 -3.21 -2.14
C ALA A 200 29.52 -3.12 -2.87
N SER A 201 28.61 -4.05 -2.54
CA SER A 201 27.23 -4.01 -3.05
C SER A 201 26.37 -3.03 -2.25
N MET A 202 25.31 -2.49 -2.87
CA MET A 202 24.39 -1.58 -2.18
C MET A 202 23.77 -2.21 -0.91
N PRO A 203 23.31 -3.48 -0.89
CA PRO A 203 22.84 -4.13 0.33
C PRO A 203 23.91 -4.21 1.45
N TYR A 204 25.19 -4.38 1.08
CA TYR A 204 26.28 -4.36 2.05
C TYR A 204 26.44 -2.97 2.65
N CYS A 205 26.52 -1.92 1.82
CA CYS A 205 26.65 -0.53 2.25
C CYS A 205 25.50 -0.11 3.19
N ILE A 206 24.26 -0.52 2.90
CA ILE A 206 23.08 -0.22 3.74
C ILE A 206 23.20 -0.89 5.12
N ARG A 207 23.51 -2.19 5.17
CA ARG A 207 23.67 -2.92 6.44
C ARG A 207 24.84 -2.35 7.25
N HIS A 208 25.92 -1.99 6.57
CA HIS A 208 27.09 -1.44 7.22
C HIS A 208 26.81 -0.03 7.77
N LEU A 209 26.10 0.83 7.04
CA LEU A 209 25.64 2.12 7.55
C LEU A 209 24.79 1.94 8.82
N ALA A 210 23.78 1.06 8.79
CA ALA A 210 22.91 0.81 9.94
C ALA A 210 23.73 0.43 11.19
N LYS A 211 24.73 -0.44 11.03
CA LYS A 211 25.63 -0.85 12.10
C LYS A 211 26.55 0.28 12.58
N ALA A 212 27.21 0.98 11.66
CA ALA A 212 28.19 2.02 11.96
C ALA A 212 27.55 3.27 12.58
N ALA A 213 26.45 3.74 11.99
CA ALA A 213 25.69 4.89 12.47
C ALA A 213 24.81 4.57 13.70
N ARG A 214 24.54 3.28 13.95
CA ARG A 214 23.59 2.79 14.97
C ARG A 214 22.17 3.31 14.75
N CYS A 215 21.74 3.32 13.49
CA CYS A 215 20.38 3.66 13.11
C CYS A 215 19.58 2.40 12.74
N PRO A 216 18.24 2.47 12.76
CA PRO A 216 17.39 1.39 12.25
C PRO A 216 17.70 1.06 10.79
N LEU A 217 17.51 -0.20 10.39
CA LEU A 217 17.77 -0.63 9.03
C LEU A 217 16.88 0.12 8.02
N GLU A 218 15.67 0.47 8.44
CA GLU A 218 14.70 1.27 7.69
C GLU A 218 15.27 2.64 7.34
N GLU A 219 15.96 3.29 8.29
CA GLU A 219 16.56 4.59 8.08
C GLU A 219 17.75 4.51 7.12
N ALA A 220 18.58 3.48 7.25
CA ALA A 220 19.66 3.22 6.30
C ALA A 220 19.14 2.90 4.88
N LEU A 221 18.00 2.21 4.78
CA LEU A 221 17.31 1.96 3.50
C LEU A 221 16.80 3.27 2.88
N ILE A 222 16.17 4.14 3.65
CA ILE A 222 15.71 5.48 3.23
C ILE A 222 16.88 6.29 2.64
N CYS A 223 18.08 6.17 3.21
CA CYS A 223 19.27 6.84 2.69
C CYS A 223 19.75 6.32 1.33
N ALA A 224 19.38 5.11 0.93
CA ALA A 224 19.71 4.53 -0.36
C ALA A 224 18.57 4.61 -1.39
N THR A 225 17.35 4.97 -0.97
CA THR A 225 16.15 4.96 -1.82
C THR A 225 15.47 6.33 -1.89
N GLU A 226 14.84 6.74 -0.79
CA GLU A 226 13.99 7.94 -0.73
C GLU A 226 14.82 9.22 -0.77
N LYS A 227 15.94 9.32 -0.05
CA LYS A 227 16.78 10.54 -0.07
C LYS A 227 17.37 10.86 -1.44
N PRO A 228 17.90 9.89 -2.23
CA PRO A 228 18.23 10.12 -3.63
C PRO A 228 17.04 10.62 -4.45
N ALA A 229 15.85 10.03 -4.27
CA ALA A 229 14.65 10.46 -4.99
C ALA A 229 14.25 11.89 -4.63
N LEU A 230 14.30 12.26 -3.35
CA LEU A 230 14.03 13.61 -2.86
C LEU A 230 15.08 14.62 -3.35
N TYR A 231 16.35 14.23 -3.43
CA TYR A 231 17.40 15.05 -4.02
C TYR A 231 17.09 15.40 -5.49
N PHE A 232 16.60 14.43 -6.25
CA PHE A 232 16.12 14.67 -7.61
C PHE A 232 14.72 15.33 -7.66
N TRP A 233 13.88 15.20 -6.64
CA TRP A 233 12.53 15.78 -6.63
C TRP A 233 12.52 17.25 -6.20
N ALA A 234 13.35 17.64 -5.24
CA ALA A 234 13.53 19.04 -4.85
C ALA A 234 13.91 19.94 -6.05
N MET A 235 14.26 19.33 -7.19
CA MET A 235 14.44 19.97 -8.50
C MET A 235 13.16 20.60 -9.06
N SER A 236 11.98 19.96 -8.94
CA SER A 236 10.76 20.42 -9.60
C SER A 236 10.11 21.60 -8.88
N GLU A 237 10.10 21.61 -7.54
CA GLU A 237 9.47 22.67 -6.75
C GLU A 237 10.15 24.05 -6.91
N ASP A 238 11.46 24.09 -7.07
CA ASP A 238 12.19 25.34 -7.30
C ASP A 238 12.08 25.83 -8.76
N ALA A 239 11.94 24.92 -9.73
CA ALA A 239 11.60 25.27 -11.12
C ALA A 239 10.23 25.95 -11.19
N ASP A 240 9.22 25.38 -10.51
CA ASP A 240 7.88 25.96 -10.44
C ASP A 240 7.84 27.29 -9.68
N ARG A 241 8.57 27.43 -8.55
CA ARG A 241 8.66 28.70 -7.82
C ARG A 241 9.33 29.79 -8.67
N THR A 242 10.43 29.49 -9.35
CA THR A 242 11.15 30.50 -10.14
C THR A 242 10.41 30.87 -11.43
N ALA A 243 9.76 29.89 -12.08
CA ALA A 243 8.87 30.10 -13.22
C ALA A 243 7.63 30.93 -12.86
N SER A 244 7.03 30.70 -11.68
CA SER A 244 5.93 31.52 -11.16
C SER A 244 6.35 32.96 -10.89
N GLN A 245 7.58 33.18 -10.43
CA GLN A 245 8.13 34.51 -10.15
C GLN A 245 8.50 35.28 -11.43
N HIS A 246 8.96 34.59 -12.48
CA HIS A 246 9.17 35.18 -13.81
C HIS A 246 7.85 35.47 -14.55
N ARG A 247 6.82 34.62 -14.42
CA ARG A 247 5.48 34.91 -14.93
C ARG A 247 4.84 36.11 -14.21
N GLY A 248 5.07 36.25 -12.89
CA GLY A 248 4.61 37.40 -12.12
C GLY A 248 5.22 38.73 -12.55
N ASN A 249 6.50 38.75 -12.95
CA ASN A 249 7.15 39.98 -13.42
C ASN A 249 6.77 40.41 -14.85
N ASN A 250 6.42 39.46 -15.73
CA ASN A 250 5.92 39.77 -17.07
C ASN A 250 4.41 40.10 -17.10
N ALA A 251 3.65 39.63 -16.09
CA ALA A 251 2.24 39.99 -15.91
C ALA A 251 2.03 41.37 -15.25
N ALA A 252 3.09 42.01 -14.73
CA ALA A 252 2.98 43.33 -14.10
C ALA A 252 2.96 44.52 -15.11
N VAL A 253 3.08 44.26 -16.42
CA VAL A 253 3.10 45.29 -17.48
C VAL A 253 1.84 45.25 -18.37
N ALA A 254 0.98 44.23 -18.23
CA ALA A 254 -0.26 44.14 -18.97
C ALA A 254 -1.41 43.77 -18.03
N GLU A 255 -2.50 44.54 -18.11
CA GLU A 255 -3.79 44.34 -17.46
C GLU A 255 -3.95 44.96 -16.06
N VAL A 256 -4.04 46.29 -16.10
CA VAL A 256 -5.10 47.03 -15.39
C VAL A 256 -6.47 46.54 -15.92
N ASP A 257 -7.43 46.43 -15.02
CA ASP A 257 -8.86 46.07 -15.20
C ASP A 257 -9.26 44.58 -15.14
N SER A 258 -9.45 44.07 -13.92
CA SER A 258 -10.79 43.72 -13.41
C SER A 258 -10.72 43.06 -12.02
N GLU A 259 -11.47 43.64 -11.07
CA GLU A 259 -11.66 43.11 -9.72
C GLU A 259 -12.56 41.86 -9.72
N SER A 260 -12.14 40.78 -9.05
CA SER A 260 -12.80 40.29 -7.82
C SER A 260 -12.45 38.82 -7.48
N MET A 261 -12.40 38.57 -6.17
CA MET A 261 -12.43 37.27 -5.47
C MET A 261 -11.12 36.48 -5.35
N ASN A 262 -10.42 36.87 -4.29
CA ASN A 262 -9.36 36.19 -3.56
C ASN A 262 -9.77 34.76 -3.12
N ASP A 263 -9.30 33.71 -3.81
CA ASP A 263 -9.39 32.32 -3.35
C ASP A 263 -8.00 31.83 -2.89
N GLY A 264 -7.78 31.83 -1.58
CA GLY A 264 -6.52 31.44 -0.92
C GLY A 264 -6.25 29.92 -0.94
N ARG A 265 -6.49 29.24 -2.05
CA ARG A 265 -6.34 27.77 -2.19
C ARG A 265 -5.03 27.31 -2.83
N ALA A 266 -4.12 28.21 -3.19
CA ALA A 266 -2.92 27.87 -3.98
C ALA A 266 -1.59 27.74 -3.19
N LEU A 267 -1.61 27.62 -1.86
CA LEU A 267 -0.38 27.62 -1.04
C LEU A 267 -0.25 26.42 -0.09
N VAL A 268 -0.48 25.18 -0.54
CA VAL A 268 0.11 23.98 0.08
C VAL A 268 0.19 22.87 -0.97
N ALA A 269 1.35 22.70 -1.62
CA ALA A 269 1.66 21.46 -2.33
C ALA A 269 1.95 20.37 -1.26
N PRO A 270 1.24 19.23 -1.25
CA PRO A 270 1.43 18.19 -0.25
C PRO A 270 2.67 17.34 -0.58
N SER A 271 3.62 17.27 0.35
CA SER A 271 4.80 16.38 0.31
C SER A 271 4.40 14.92 0.09
N THR A 272 4.86 14.30 -0.99
CA THR A 272 4.64 12.88 -1.31
C THR A 272 5.64 12.01 -0.53
N ARG A 273 5.15 11.15 0.39
CA ARG A 273 5.97 10.25 1.23
C ARG A 273 6.03 8.85 0.60
N SER A 274 7.23 8.31 0.36
CA SER A 274 7.46 7.22 -0.63
C SER A 274 7.48 5.77 -0.11
N GLY A 275 6.97 5.50 1.11
CA GLY A 275 7.06 4.15 1.72
C GLY A 275 5.88 3.20 1.48
N ASP A 276 4.64 3.69 1.44
CA ASP A 276 3.42 2.85 1.35
C ASP A 276 2.56 3.18 0.12
N VAL A 277 3.11 3.83 -0.89
CA VAL A 277 2.28 4.32 -1.98
C VAL A 277 1.95 3.23 -2.99
N ILE A 278 0.67 2.84 -3.05
CA ILE A 278 0.15 1.82 -3.94
C ILE A 278 -0.26 2.48 -5.27
N SER A 279 0.15 1.90 -6.40
CA SER A 279 -0.34 2.33 -7.71
C SER A 279 -1.85 2.05 -7.85
N PRO A 280 -2.62 2.86 -8.60
CA PRO A 280 -4.05 2.60 -8.82
C PRO A 280 -4.35 1.17 -9.32
N THR A 281 -3.47 0.64 -10.17
CA THR A 281 -3.55 -0.74 -10.67
C THR A 281 -3.35 -1.79 -9.58
N ARG A 282 -2.37 -1.61 -8.68
CA ARG A 282 -2.15 -2.50 -7.54
C ARG A 282 -3.26 -2.39 -6.50
N ALA A 283 -3.82 -1.20 -6.31
CA ALA A 283 -4.97 -0.96 -5.45
C ALA A 283 -6.19 -1.74 -5.93
N VAL A 284 -6.53 -1.65 -7.23
CA VAL A 284 -7.61 -2.44 -7.84
C VAL A 284 -7.34 -3.93 -7.70
N LEU A 285 -6.14 -4.41 -8.05
CA LEU A 285 -5.82 -5.84 -7.94
C LEU A 285 -5.93 -6.36 -6.52
N THR A 286 -5.58 -5.54 -5.53
CA THR A 286 -5.69 -5.91 -4.10
C THR A 286 -7.15 -5.94 -3.65
N LEU A 287 -7.94 -4.94 -4.03
CA LEU A 287 -9.39 -4.90 -3.77
C LEU A 287 -10.12 -6.07 -4.46
N SER A 288 -9.79 -6.36 -5.73
CA SER A 288 -10.32 -7.51 -6.46
C SER A 288 -10.08 -8.82 -5.73
N LYS A 289 -8.86 -9.05 -5.25
CA LYS A 289 -8.52 -10.29 -4.53
C LYS A 289 -9.25 -10.44 -3.20
N SER A 290 -9.53 -9.34 -2.49
CA SER A 290 -10.25 -9.39 -1.22
C SER A 290 -11.77 -9.49 -1.38
N MET A 291 -12.32 -8.78 -2.37
CA MET A 291 -13.77 -8.60 -2.52
C MET A 291 -14.43 -9.67 -3.41
N PHE A 292 -13.70 -10.31 -4.33
CA PHE A 292 -14.17 -11.49 -5.05
C PHE A 292 -13.86 -12.76 -4.26
N ASN A 293 -14.72 -13.07 -3.29
CA ASN A 293 -14.58 -14.21 -2.40
C ASN A 293 -15.84 -15.10 -2.41
N ALA A 294 -15.88 -16.12 -1.55
CA ALA A 294 -17.00 -17.05 -1.44
C ALA A 294 -18.34 -16.36 -1.12
N GLY A 295 -18.32 -15.13 -0.59
CA GLY A 295 -19.50 -14.29 -0.40
C GLY A 295 -20.28 -14.04 -1.69
N CYS A 296 -19.60 -13.89 -2.84
CA CYS A 296 -20.30 -13.72 -4.13
C CYS A 296 -21.19 -14.92 -4.50
N PHE A 297 -20.85 -16.13 -4.04
CA PHE A 297 -21.67 -17.33 -4.25
C PHE A 297 -22.89 -17.40 -3.32
N SER A 298 -23.00 -16.52 -2.33
CA SER A 298 -24.17 -16.42 -1.46
C SER A 298 -25.29 -15.56 -2.04
N LEU A 299 -24.98 -14.67 -3.00
CA LEU A 299 -25.96 -13.75 -3.60
C LEU A 299 -27.13 -14.45 -4.33
N PRO A 300 -26.93 -15.55 -5.09
CA PRO A 300 -28.06 -16.29 -5.65
C PRO A 300 -29.03 -16.79 -4.59
N TYR A 301 -28.49 -17.25 -3.47
CA TYR A 301 -29.29 -17.71 -2.35
C TYR A 301 -30.02 -16.54 -1.67
N ALA A 302 -29.35 -15.39 -1.56
CA ALA A 302 -29.96 -14.16 -1.07
C ALA A 302 -31.18 -13.75 -1.92
N TRP A 303 -31.07 -13.82 -3.25
CA TRP A 303 -32.16 -13.50 -4.17
C TRP A 303 -33.32 -14.49 -4.10
N LYS A 304 -33.03 -15.77 -3.85
CA LYS A 304 -34.06 -16.77 -3.54
C LYS A 304 -34.86 -16.39 -2.28
N LEU A 305 -34.19 -15.87 -1.25
CA LEU A 305 -34.82 -15.47 0.00
C LEU A 305 -35.63 -14.18 -0.12
N GLY A 306 -35.26 -13.23 -0.99
CA GLY A 306 -35.97 -11.96 -1.17
C GLY A 306 -37.03 -11.94 -2.28
N GLY A 307 -36.98 -12.87 -3.23
CA GLY A 307 -37.84 -12.86 -4.42
C GLY A 307 -37.25 -12.00 -5.55
N LEU A 308 -37.66 -12.26 -6.79
CA LEU A 308 -36.93 -11.76 -7.98
C LEU A 308 -36.91 -10.22 -8.07
N TRP A 309 -38.08 -9.59 -8.02
CA TRP A 309 -38.21 -8.14 -8.23
C TRP A 309 -37.78 -7.33 -7.01
N VAL A 310 -38.12 -7.80 -5.81
CA VAL A 310 -37.67 -7.17 -4.56
C VAL A 310 -36.15 -7.23 -4.44
N SER A 311 -35.55 -8.39 -4.72
CA SER A 311 -34.08 -8.52 -4.67
C SER A 311 -33.41 -7.67 -5.74
N PHE A 312 -33.94 -7.61 -6.97
CA PHE A 312 -33.41 -6.76 -8.02
C PHE A 312 -33.38 -5.27 -7.60
N CYS A 313 -34.51 -4.73 -7.13
CA CYS A 313 -34.58 -3.33 -6.72
C CYS A 313 -33.71 -3.04 -5.49
N LEU A 314 -33.77 -3.90 -4.47
CA LEU A 314 -33.06 -3.70 -3.22
C LEU A 314 -31.54 -3.87 -3.37
N SER A 315 -31.11 -4.69 -4.33
CA SER A 315 -29.70 -4.86 -4.71
C SER A 315 -29.03 -3.53 -5.09
N PHE A 316 -29.70 -2.69 -5.89
CA PHE A 316 -29.19 -1.35 -6.23
C PHE A 316 -29.14 -0.43 -5.02
N VAL A 317 -30.14 -0.51 -4.14
CA VAL A 317 -30.21 0.30 -2.92
C VAL A 317 -29.06 -0.09 -1.97
N ILE A 318 -28.87 -1.38 -1.73
CA ILE A 318 -27.79 -1.91 -0.87
C ILE A 318 -26.42 -1.58 -1.45
N ALA A 319 -26.25 -1.72 -2.77
CA ALA A 319 -25.02 -1.34 -3.45
C ALA A 319 -24.75 0.16 -3.32
N GLY A 320 -25.77 1.00 -3.47
CA GLY A 320 -25.67 2.45 -3.31
C GLY A 320 -25.24 2.86 -1.90
N PHE A 321 -25.83 2.24 -0.86
CA PHE A 321 -25.44 2.49 0.53
C PHE A 321 -24.01 2.01 0.84
N ASN A 322 -23.61 0.83 0.35
CA ASN A 322 -22.24 0.33 0.51
C ASN A 322 -21.22 1.19 -0.23
N TRP A 323 -21.56 1.64 -1.44
CA TRP A 323 -20.75 2.59 -2.20
C TRP A 323 -20.58 3.90 -1.42
N TYR A 324 -21.68 4.46 -0.89
CA TYR A 324 -21.66 5.68 -0.10
C TYR A 324 -20.77 5.55 1.14
N GLY A 325 -20.90 4.46 1.90
CA GLY A 325 -20.06 4.19 3.08
C GLY A 325 -18.58 4.07 2.74
N ASN A 326 -18.23 3.36 1.67
CA ASN A 326 -16.85 3.24 1.19
C ASN A 326 -16.29 4.57 0.69
N HIS A 327 -17.09 5.36 -0.04
CA HIS A 327 -16.69 6.66 -0.54
C HIS A 327 -16.36 7.64 0.59
N ILE A 328 -17.20 7.69 1.62
CA ILE A 328 -16.95 8.47 2.85
C ILE A 328 -15.63 8.04 3.50
N LEU A 329 -15.42 6.73 3.64
CA LEU A 329 -14.27 6.17 4.32
C LEU A 329 -12.96 6.53 3.60
N VAL A 330 -12.92 6.43 2.27
CA VAL A 330 -11.75 6.84 1.47
C VAL A 330 -11.48 8.32 1.66
N ARG A 331 -12.51 9.17 1.55
CA ARG A 331 -12.38 10.62 1.68
C ARG A 331 -11.88 11.04 3.06
N ALA A 332 -12.43 10.45 4.12
CA ALA A 332 -12.03 10.73 5.50
C ALA A 332 -10.62 10.19 5.78
N SER A 333 -10.29 8.99 5.29
CA SER A 333 -8.95 8.39 5.40
C SER A 333 -7.88 9.27 4.74
N GLN A 334 -8.15 9.79 3.53
CA GLN A 334 -7.27 10.73 2.84
C GLN A 334 -7.13 12.07 3.57
N HIS A 335 -8.23 12.64 4.07
CA HIS A 335 -8.20 13.88 4.82
C HIS A 335 -7.34 13.75 6.09
N LEU A 336 -7.45 12.62 6.78
CA LEU A 336 -6.62 12.30 7.95
C LEU A 336 -5.18 11.98 7.58
N ALA A 337 -4.94 11.32 6.45
CA ALA A 337 -3.59 11.03 5.96
C ALA A 337 -2.82 12.32 5.65
N LYS A 338 -3.49 13.37 5.13
CA LYS A 338 -2.87 14.70 4.98
C LYS A 338 -2.45 15.32 6.32
N LYS A 339 -3.26 15.16 7.35
CA LYS A 339 -3.03 15.73 8.69
C LYS A 339 -2.09 14.90 9.55
N SER A 340 -1.81 13.66 9.16
CA SER A 340 -1.16 12.69 10.02
C SER A 340 0.03 12.03 9.34
N GLU A 341 1.15 11.96 10.06
CA GLU A 341 2.44 11.50 9.53
C GLU A 341 2.53 9.99 9.18
N ARG A 342 1.42 9.24 9.14
CA ARG A 342 1.40 7.80 8.78
C ARG A 342 0.68 7.55 7.47
N SER A 343 1.30 6.70 6.64
CA SER A 343 0.94 6.42 5.24
C SER A 343 -0.05 5.25 5.03
N ALA A 344 -0.36 4.48 6.08
CA ALA A 344 -1.44 3.51 6.07
C ALA A 344 -2.14 3.47 7.45
N LEU A 345 -3.47 3.56 7.45
CA LEU A 345 -4.27 3.46 8.67
C LEU A 345 -5.20 2.26 8.59
N ASP A 346 -4.96 1.27 9.46
CA ASP A 346 -5.95 0.22 9.71
C ASP A 346 -7.22 0.84 10.30
N TYR A 347 -8.37 0.25 10.03
CA TYR A 347 -9.68 0.83 10.33
C TYR A 347 -9.85 1.24 11.82
N GLY A 348 -9.30 0.47 12.77
CA GLY A 348 -9.29 0.87 14.19
C GLY A 348 -8.37 2.07 14.50
N HIS A 349 -7.17 2.08 13.93
CA HIS A 349 -6.24 3.22 14.07
C HIS A 349 -6.76 4.48 13.39
N PHE A 350 -7.48 4.31 12.27
CA PHE A 350 -8.23 5.36 11.61
C PHE A 350 -9.29 5.95 12.56
N ALA A 351 -10.14 5.11 13.16
CA ALA A 351 -11.16 5.55 14.13
C ALA A 351 -10.56 6.32 15.31
N LYS A 352 -9.42 5.84 15.85
CA LYS A 352 -8.68 6.55 16.90
C LYS A 352 -8.30 7.97 16.47
N LYS A 353 -7.68 8.10 15.29
CA LYS A 353 -7.23 9.41 14.79
C LYS A 353 -8.41 10.34 14.52
N VAL A 354 -9.53 9.84 14.03
CA VAL A 354 -10.76 10.64 13.84
C VAL A 354 -11.15 11.29 15.18
N CYS A 355 -11.08 10.55 16.28
CA CYS A 355 -11.34 11.07 17.61
C CYS A 355 -10.23 12.00 18.14
N ASP A 356 -8.96 11.70 17.88
CA ASP A 356 -7.82 12.52 18.33
C ASP A 356 -7.85 13.94 17.74
N TYR A 357 -8.24 14.08 16.46
CA TYR A 357 -8.38 15.36 15.76
C TYR A 357 -9.75 16.03 15.92
N SER A 358 -10.65 15.47 16.74
CA SER A 358 -11.98 16.03 16.94
C SER A 358 -12.00 17.20 17.94
N ASP A 359 -12.88 18.18 17.70
CA ASP A 359 -13.12 19.29 18.64
C ASP A 359 -13.83 18.85 19.92
N ILE A 360 -14.41 17.64 19.92
CA ILE A 360 -15.22 17.11 21.02
C ILE A 360 -14.30 16.54 22.10
N ARG A 361 -14.22 17.23 23.23
CA ARG A 361 -13.34 16.88 24.36
C ARG A 361 -13.54 15.45 24.88
N PHE A 362 -14.78 14.96 24.88
CA PHE A 362 -15.11 13.59 25.29
C PHE A 362 -14.51 12.53 24.36
N LEU A 363 -14.60 12.73 23.03
CA LEU A 363 -14.08 11.79 22.05
C LEU A 363 -12.55 11.77 22.05
N ARG A 364 -11.91 12.93 22.20
CA ARG A 364 -10.45 13.04 22.29
C ARG A 364 -9.88 12.32 23.52
N ASN A 365 -10.55 12.43 24.67
CA ASN A 365 -10.11 11.74 25.90
C ASN A 365 -10.32 10.22 25.83
N ASN A 366 -11.33 9.76 25.07
CA ASN A 366 -11.70 8.35 24.94
C ASN A 366 -11.32 7.71 23.59
N SER A 367 -10.39 8.29 22.83
CA SER A 367 -10.06 7.83 21.48
C SER A 367 -9.57 6.38 21.42
N LYS A 368 -8.83 5.95 22.45
CA LYS A 368 -8.42 4.54 22.61
C LYS A 368 -9.59 3.60 22.83
N ALA A 369 -10.62 4.02 23.57
CA ALA A 369 -11.81 3.19 23.80
C ALA A 369 -12.58 2.97 22.50
N VAL A 370 -12.74 4.01 21.67
CA VAL A 370 -13.37 3.91 20.35
C VAL A 370 -12.59 2.95 19.43
N MET A 371 -11.26 3.03 19.43
CA MET A 371 -10.41 2.08 18.71
C MET A 371 -10.66 0.63 19.12
N TYR A 372 -10.76 0.35 20.43
CA TYR A 372 -11.02 -1.00 20.91
C TYR A 372 -12.41 -1.51 20.51
N VAL A 373 -13.45 -0.66 20.60
CA VAL A 373 -14.81 -1.02 20.15
C VAL A 373 -14.79 -1.42 18.67
N VAL A 374 -14.16 -0.60 17.82
CA VAL A 374 -14.07 -0.87 16.38
C VAL A 374 -13.26 -2.13 16.08
N ASN A 375 -12.13 -2.34 16.77
CA ASN A 375 -11.32 -3.55 16.60
C ASN A 375 -12.05 -4.82 17.07
N ILE A 376 -12.85 -4.74 18.15
CA ILE A 376 -13.67 -5.85 18.63
C ILE A 376 -14.74 -6.20 17.58
N THR A 377 -15.40 -5.19 16.98
CA THR A 377 -16.36 -5.42 15.88
C THR A 377 -15.69 -6.09 14.69
N ILE A 378 -14.50 -5.65 14.29
CA ILE A 378 -13.72 -6.27 13.20
C ILE A 378 -13.29 -7.70 13.56
N LEU A 379 -12.94 -7.96 14.82
CA LEU A 379 -12.61 -9.30 15.28
C LEU A 379 -13.81 -10.24 15.16
N PHE A 380 -14.98 -9.84 15.65
CA PHE A 380 -16.22 -10.63 15.50
C PHE A 380 -16.56 -10.87 14.03
N TYR A 381 -16.36 -9.86 13.19
CA TYR A 381 -16.51 -9.99 11.75
C TYR A 381 -15.61 -11.09 11.17
N GLN A 382 -14.30 -11.02 11.46
CA GLN A 382 -13.30 -11.98 10.97
C GLN A 382 -13.57 -13.40 11.47
N LEU A 383 -13.93 -13.57 12.75
CA LEU A 383 -14.31 -14.87 13.29
C LEU A 383 -15.54 -15.44 12.59
N GLY A 384 -16.52 -14.59 12.29
CA GLY A 384 -17.70 -14.93 11.50
C GLY A 384 -17.34 -15.41 10.09
N MET A 385 -16.53 -14.65 9.36
CA MET A 385 -16.04 -15.00 8.02
C MET A 385 -15.30 -16.34 8.01
N CYS A 386 -14.41 -16.58 8.97
CA CYS A 386 -13.68 -17.84 9.10
C CYS A 386 -14.63 -19.02 9.37
N SER A 387 -15.66 -18.81 10.21
CA SER A 387 -16.66 -19.84 10.50
C SER A 387 -17.50 -20.18 9.27
N VAL A 388 -17.90 -19.18 8.48
CA VAL A 388 -18.59 -19.36 7.18
C VAL A 388 -17.71 -20.14 6.21
N ALA A 389 -16.41 -19.87 6.15
CA ALA A 389 -15.49 -20.60 5.28
C ALA A 389 -15.38 -22.09 5.67
N ILE A 390 -15.32 -22.41 6.98
CA ILE A 390 -15.35 -23.79 7.47
C ILE A 390 -16.64 -24.48 7.04
N LEU A 391 -17.79 -23.81 7.22
CA LEU A 391 -19.09 -24.35 6.82
C LEU A 391 -19.21 -24.57 5.32
N PHE A 392 -18.68 -23.65 4.52
CA PHE A 392 -18.65 -23.78 3.07
C PHE A 392 -17.81 -24.98 2.63
N ILE A 393 -16.63 -25.18 3.22
CA ILE A 393 -15.79 -26.36 2.94
C ILE A 393 -16.52 -27.62 3.36
N SER A 394 -17.10 -27.65 4.55
CA SER A 394 -17.80 -28.84 5.05
C SER A 394 -19.01 -29.19 4.19
N ASP A 395 -19.82 -28.21 3.77
CA ASP A 395 -21.00 -28.45 2.93
C ASP A 395 -20.62 -29.01 1.56
N ASN A 396 -19.57 -28.44 0.94
CA ASN A 396 -19.02 -28.98 -0.31
C ASN A 396 -18.45 -30.40 -0.15
N MET A 397 -17.79 -30.69 0.99
CA MET A 397 -17.29 -32.02 1.29
C MET A 397 -18.41 -33.03 1.55
N VAL A 398 -19.50 -32.63 2.23
CA VAL A 398 -20.70 -33.48 2.38
C VAL A 398 -21.33 -33.74 1.02
N ASN A 399 -21.37 -32.76 0.13
CA ASN A 399 -21.90 -32.95 -1.23
C ASN A 399 -21.02 -33.91 -2.09
N LEU A 400 -19.71 -33.98 -1.82
CA LEU A 400 -18.77 -34.85 -2.56
C LEU A 400 -18.64 -36.26 -1.95
N LEU A 401 -18.62 -36.35 -0.63
CA LEU A 401 -18.25 -37.56 0.13
C LEU A 401 -19.36 -38.05 1.05
N GLY A 402 -20.50 -37.36 1.12
CA GLY A 402 -21.59 -37.65 2.05
C GLY A 402 -22.30 -38.99 1.82
N ASP A 403 -22.14 -39.60 0.64
CA ASP A 403 -22.62 -40.96 0.36
C ASP A 403 -21.73 -42.03 1.03
N TYR A 404 -20.48 -41.70 1.34
CA TYR A 404 -19.53 -42.57 2.03
C TYR A 404 -19.58 -42.45 3.55
N VAL A 405 -20.26 -41.43 4.07
CA VAL A 405 -20.41 -41.15 5.51
C VAL A 405 -21.87 -41.34 5.90
N GLY A 406 -22.16 -42.39 6.66
CA GLY A 406 -23.49 -42.63 7.24
C GLY A 406 -23.79 -41.64 8.37
N GLY A 407 -25.05 -41.26 8.54
CA GLY A 407 -25.50 -40.35 9.60
C GLY A 407 -26.54 -39.33 9.13
N ASP A 408 -27.09 -38.57 10.07
CA ASP A 408 -27.95 -37.43 9.79
C ASP A 408 -27.17 -36.26 9.15
N GLN A 409 -27.86 -35.36 8.44
CA GLN A 409 -27.26 -34.23 7.73
C GLN A 409 -26.40 -33.36 8.66
N HIS A 410 -26.85 -33.16 9.90
CA HIS A 410 -26.09 -32.43 10.91
C HIS A 410 -24.76 -33.13 11.24
N ALA A 411 -24.81 -34.44 11.50
CA ALA A 411 -23.63 -35.23 11.82
C ALA A 411 -22.62 -35.28 10.67
N LYS A 412 -23.09 -35.36 9.41
CA LYS A 412 -22.22 -35.32 8.22
C LYS A 412 -21.48 -33.99 8.12
N THR A 413 -22.17 -32.87 8.31
CA THR A 413 -21.55 -31.53 8.27
C THR A 413 -20.52 -31.36 9.37
N VAL A 414 -20.81 -31.81 10.59
CA VAL A 414 -19.86 -31.75 11.71
C VAL A 414 -18.62 -32.60 11.44
N VAL A 415 -18.77 -33.85 10.98
CA VAL A 415 -17.64 -34.73 10.64
C VAL A 415 -16.76 -34.10 9.55
N MET A 416 -17.36 -33.56 8.49
CA MET A 416 -16.59 -32.89 7.44
C MET A 416 -15.93 -31.59 7.92
N ALA A 417 -16.57 -30.84 8.82
CA ALA A 417 -15.98 -29.66 9.45
C ALA A 417 -14.78 -30.04 10.34
N THR A 418 -14.84 -31.16 11.08
CA THR A 418 -13.71 -31.68 11.86
C THR A 418 -12.54 -32.09 10.96
N ILE A 419 -12.82 -32.69 9.79
CA ILE A 419 -11.76 -33.01 8.82
C ILE A 419 -11.15 -31.72 8.26
N ALA A 420 -11.96 -30.75 7.86
CA ALA A 420 -11.49 -29.46 7.36
C ALA A 420 -10.62 -28.72 8.39
N LEU A 421 -10.99 -28.80 9.68
CA LEU A 421 -10.25 -28.23 10.79
C LEU A 421 -8.79 -28.71 10.86
N VAL A 422 -8.54 -30.00 10.66
CA VAL A 422 -7.17 -30.57 10.69
C VAL A 422 -6.30 -29.93 9.60
N PHE A 423 -6.84 -29.74 8.39
CA PHE A 423 -6.14 -29.08 7.30
C PHE A 423 -5.92 -27.59 7.57
N ILE A 424 -6.92 -26.89 8.13
CA ILE A 424 -6.82 -25.47 8.49
C ILE A 424 -5.78 -25.25 9.60
N MET A 425 -5.71 -26.15 10.58
CA MET A 425 -4.67 -26.14 11.61
C MET A 425 -3.27 -26.32 11.00
N GLY A 426 -3.14 -27.23 10.03
CA GLY A 426 -1.90 -27.44 9.30
C GLY A 426 -1.45 -26.21 8.49
N THR A 427 -2.38 -25.52 7.82
CA THR A 427 -2.04 -24.30 7.04
C THR A 427 -1.72 -23.11 7.94
N ASN A 428 -2.28 -23.03 9.15
CA ASN A 428 -1.99 -21.98 10.13
C ASN A 428 -0.57 -22.07 10.75
N MET A 429 0.14 -23.18 10.51
CA MET A 429 1.55 -23.33 10.89
C MET A 429 2.50 -22.52 9.99
N PHE A 430 2.08 -22.13 8.79
CA PHE A 430 2.89 -21.28 7.92
C PHE A 430 2.86 -19.83 8.40
N THR A 431 3.98 -19.35 8.93
CA THR A 431 4.14 -17.95 9.38
C THR A 431 4.52 -17.00 8.24
N GLU A 432 4.99 -17.54 7.12
CA GLU A 432 5.45 -16.77 5.96
C GLU A 432 4.29 -16.35 5.06
N MET A 433 4.01 -15.04 5.02
CA MET A 433 2.96 -14.43 4.17
C MET A 433 3.11 -14.78 2.67
N ARG A 434 4.33 -15.06 2.22
CA ARG A 434 4.62 -15.45 0.82
C ARG A 434 4.00 -16.80 0.44
N VAL A 435 3.97 -17.74 1.39
CA VAL A 435 3.39 -19.07 1.17
C VAL A 435 1.87 -18.95 1.11
N VAL A 436 1.28 -18.19 2.02
CA VAL A 436 -0.17 -17.91 2.07
C VAL A 436 -0.64 -17.18 0.80
N SER A 437 0.16 -16.24 0.26
CA SER A 437 -0.20 -15.52 -0.96
C SER A 437 -0.19 -16.40 -2.21
N ALA A 438 0.67 -17.42 -2.26
CA ALA A 438 0.66 -18.41 -3.34
C ALA A 438 -0.63 -19.26 -3.33
N PHE A 439 -1.08 -19.72 -2.15
CA PHE A 439 -2.37 -20.41 -2.01
C PHE A 439 -3.55 -19.51 -2.40
N ALA A 440 -3.50 -18.21 -2.05
CA ALA A 440 -4.52 -17.25 -2.45
C ALA A 440 -4.59 -17.07 -3.98
N LEU A 441 -3.45 -17.07 -4.68
CA LEU A 441 -3.39 -17.00 -6.14
C LEU A 441 -4.09 -18.22 -6.77
N VAL A 442 -3.78 -19.42 -6.28
CA VAL A 442 -4.42 -20.67 -6.73
C VAL A 442 -5.93 -20.62 -6.50
N SER A 443 -6.37 -20.13 -5.34
CA SER A 443 -7.79 -19.94 -5.03
C SER A 443 -8.49 -18.97 -6.00
N SER A 444 -7.84 -17.88 -6.40
CA SER A 444 -8.41 -16.94 -7.38
C SER A 444 -8.61 -17.58 -8.75
N VAL A 445 -7.71 -18.46 -9.18
CA VAL A 445 -7.86 -19.21 -10.45
C VAL A 445 -9.06 -20.15 -10.37
N PHE A 446 -9.21 -20.90 -9.27
CA PHE A 446 -10.39 -21.76 -9.06
C PHE A 446 -11.69 -20.97 -9.01
N PHE A 447 -11.70 -19.78 -8.42
CA PHE A 447 -12.87 -18.89 -8.41
C PHE A 447 -13.29 -18.50 -9.84
N VAL A 448 -12.35 -18.10 -10.70
CA VAL A 448 -12.63 -17.73 -12.10
C VAL A 448 -13.15 -18.93 -12.90
N ILE A 449 -12.55 -20.11 -12.71
CA ILE A 449 -13.02 -21.35 -13.34
C ILE A 449 -14.44 -21.67 -12.87
N GLY A 450 -14.70 -21.61 -11.57
CA GLY A 450 -16.03 -21.83 -11.00
C GLY A 450 -17.08 -20.87 -11.57
N ALA A 451 -16.76 -19.58 -11.62
CA ALA A 451 -17.65 -18.57 -12.20
C ALA A 451 -17.90 -18.80 -13.70
N THR A 452 -16.89 -19.20 -14.46
CA THR A 452 -17.01 -19.49 -15.90
C THR A 452 -17.87 -20.74 -16.14
N VAL A 453 -17.68 -21.79 -15.34
CA VAL A 453 -18.50 -23.01 -15.39
C VAL A 453 -19.96 -22.68 -15.07
N ILE A 454 -20.20 -21.93 -13.99
CA ILE A 454 -21.55 -21.47 -13.63
C ILE A 454 -22.18 -20.71 -14.81
N MET A 455 -21.47 -19.71 -15.35
CA MET A 455 -21.97 -18.89 -16.46
C MET A 455 -22.25 -19.72 -17.73
N GLN A 456 -21.37 -20.67 -18.07
CA GLN A 456 -21.55 -21.57 -19.21
C GLN A 456 -22.77 -22.47 -19.06
N PHE A 457 -22.98 -23.03 -17.85
CA PHE A 457 -24.16 -23.84 -17.55
C PHE A 457 -25.45 -23.01 -17.60
N THR A 458 -25.41 -21.77 -17.11
CA THR A 458 -26.57 -20.88 -17.12
C THR A 458 -27.03 -20.53 -18.53
N ILE A 459 -26.12 -20.15 -19.45
CA ILE A 459 -26.49 -19.74 -20.82
C ILE A 459 -27.18 -20.88 -21.60
N ARG A 460 -26.93 -22.13 -21.23
CA ARG A 460 -27.47 -23.31 -21.91
C ARG A 460 -28.86 -23.74 -21.43
N GLN A 461 -29.39 -23.19 -20.33
CA GLN A 461 -30.71 -23.57 -19.80
C GLN A 461 -31.83 -22.67 -20.38
N PRO A 462 -33.04 -23.21 -20.65
CA PRO A 462 -34.17 -22.41 -21.11
C PRO A 462 -34.77 -21.55 -19.99
N ASN A 463 -34.98 -20.25 -20.25
CA ASN A 463 -35.40 -19.26 -19.25
C ASN A 463 -36.91 -19.31 -18.94
N GLN A 464 -37.28 -19.51 -17.67
CA GLN A 464 -38.67 -19.45 -17.18
C GLN A 464 -38.87 -18.33 -16.15
N TRP A 465 -39.04 -17.11 -16.62
CA TRP A 465 -39.07 -15.88 -15.82
C TRP A 465 -40.46 -15.55 -15.26
N ARG A 466 -41.51 -16.12 -15.86
CA ARG A 466 -42.92 -15.88 -15.45
C ARG A 466 -43.38 -16.73 -14.24
N SER A 467 -42.62 -17.75 -13.85
CA SER A 467 -42.98 -18.68 -12.77
C SER A 467 -42.36 -18.32 -11.40
N LEU A 468 -41.50 -17.30 -11.34
CA LEU A 468 -40.80 -16.91 -10.11
C LEU A 468 -41.62 -15.93 -9.27
N PRO A 469 -41.66 -16.09 -7.94
CA PRO A 469 -42.35 -15.15 -7.05
C PRO A 469 -41.66 -13.77 -7.07
N ALA A 470 -42.48 -12.71 -7.21
CA ALA A 470 -41.99 -11.33 -7.23
C ALA A 470 -41.40 -10.88 -5.88
N SER A 471 -41.97 -11.38 -4.78
CA SER A 471 -41.56 -11.17 -3.39
C SER A 471 -41.86 -12.44 -2.60
N THR A 472 -41.08 -12.70 -1.56
CA THR A 472 -41.25 -13.84 -0.64
C THR A 472 -41.87 -13.36 0.68
N ASN A 473 -41.08 -13.30 1.77
CA ASN A 473 -41.49 -12.98 3.13
C ASN A 473 -40.57 -11.90 3.71
N PHE A 474 -41.07 -11.12 4.68
CA PHE A 474 -40.29 -10.08 5.36
C PHE A 474 -38.97 -10.61 5.95
N THR A 475 -39.01 -11.74 6.66
CA THR A 475 -37.81 -12.40 7.21
C THR A 475 -36.80 -12.77 6.12
N GLY A 476 -37.27 -13.27 4.97
CA GLY A 476 -36.42 -13.63 3.83
C GLY A 476 -35.77 -12.42 3.18
N THR A 477 -36.51 -11.32 3.02
CA THR A 477 -35.97 -10.04 2.51
C THR A 477 -34.90 -9.48 3.44
N ILE A 478 -35.09 -9.55 4.76
CA ILE A 478 -34.08 -9.10 5.72
C ILE A 478 -32.83 -9.99 5.71
N MET A 479 -32.98 -11.32 5.61
CA MET A 479 -31.83 -12.22 5.44
C MET A 479 -31.09 -11.95 4.12
N MET A 480 -31.80 -11.60 3.04
CA MET A 480 -31.20 -11.18 1.78
C MET A 480 -30.36 -9.91 1.93
N ILE A 481 -30.83 -8.91 2.69
CA ILE A 481 -30.03 -7.71 3.02
C ILE A 481 -28.73 -8.15 3.72
N GLY A 482 -28.83 -9.03 4.72
CA GLY A 482 -27.68 -9.55 5.44
C GLY A 482 -26.63 -10.24 4.56
N MET A 483 -27.08 -11.14 3.68
CA MET A 483 -26.20 -11.85 2.74
C MET A 483 -25.59 -10.93 1.69
N SER A 484 -26.34 -9.91 1.25
CA SER A 484 -25.85 -8.90 0.32
C SER A 484 -24.79 -8.01 0.99
N MET A 485 -25.01 -7.60 2.25
CA MET A 485 -24.01 -6.86 3.03
C MET A 485 -22.74 -7.67 3.27
N TYR A 486 -22.87 -8.98 3.52
CA TYR A 486 -21.73 -9.90 3.61
C TYR A 486 -20.95 -9.98 2.28
N SER A 487 -21.66 -10.00 1.14
CA SER A 487 -21.06 -10.14 -0.19
C SER A 487 -20.38 -8.87 -0.69
N PHE A 488 -20.77 -7.70 -0.20
CA PHE A 488 -20.12 -6.40 -0.49
C PHE A 488 -19.06 -6.02 0.54
N GLU A 489 -18.47 -7.02 1.20
CA GLU A 489 -17.31 -6.82 2.07
C GLU A 489 -16.15 -6.15 1.34
N GLY A 490 -15.56 -5.12 1.97
CA GLY A 490 -14.23 -4.62 1.65
C GLY A 490 -13.82 -3.37 2.43
N GLN A 491 -14.68 -2.86 3.31
CA GLN A 491 -14.58 -1.56 3.98
C GLN A 491 -13.26 -1.43 4.77
N THR A 492 -12.86 -2.47 5.49
CA THR A 492 -11.61 -2.48 6.27
C THR A 492 -10.36 -2.35 5.39
N MET A 493 -10.38 -2.93 4.19
CA MET A 493 -9.30 -2.85 3.20
C MET A 493 -9.35 -1.55 2.39
N VAL A 494 -10.55 -1.08 2.05
CA VAL A 494 -10.77 0.19 1.35
C VAL A 494 -10.21 1.37 2.15
N SER A 495 -10.38 1.40 3.48
CA SER A 495 -9.78 2.43 4.33
C SER A 495 -8.26 2.49 4.21
N ARG A 496 -7.62 1.32 4.20
CA ARG A 496 -6.15 1.18 4.18
C ARG A 496 -5.59 1.57 2.82
N ILE A 497 -6.22 1.12 1.73
CA ILE A 497 -5.83 1.45 0.36
C ILE A 497 -6.07 2.95 0.08
N GLY A 498 -7.16 3.52 0.62
CA GLY A 498 -7.47 4.94 0.50
C GLY A 498 -6.39 5.86 1.09
N SER A 499 -5.79 5.49 2.23
CA SER A 499 -4.68 6.24 2.83
C SER A 499 -3.36 6.14 2.06
N SER A 500 -3.21 5.11 1.22
CA SER A 500 -1.96 4.69 0.60
C SER A 500 -1.90 5.01 -0.90
N LEU A 501 -2.86 5.74 -1.47
CA LEU A 501 -2.90 6.04 -2.91
C LEU A 501 -2.22 7.37 -3.26
N LEU A 502 -1.39 7.39 -4.31
CA LEU A 502 -0.52 8.52 -4.71
C LEU A 502 -1.29 9.79 -5.15
N TRP A 503 -2.46 9.63 -5.79
CA TRP A 503 -3.13 10.72 -6.49
C TRP A 503 -4.29 11.31 -5.70
N LEU A 504 -4.09 12.54 -5.23
CA LEU A 504 -5.01 13.31 -4.38
C LEU A 504 -6.19 13.97 -5.12
N LEU A 505 -6.15 14.02 -6.44
CA LEU A 505 -7.11 14.78 -7.26
C LEU A 505 -8.10 13.90 -8.05
N ASP A 506 -7.74 12.66 -8.36
CA ASP A 506 -8.50 11.84 -9.31
C ASP A 506 -9.66 11.03 -8.68
N MET A 507 -9.88 11.18 -7.37
CA MET A 507 -10.80 10.34 -6.59
C MET A 507 -12.09 11.07 -6.16
N MET A 508 -12.17 12.40 -6.34
CA MET A 508 -13.38 13.17 -6.03
C MET A 508 -14.45 13.08 -7.13
N HIS A 509 -14.10 12.51 -8.29
CA HIS A 509 -15.03 12.24 -9.37
C HIS A 509 -15.69 10.86 -9.21
N LEU A 510 -16.96 10.77 -9.63
CA LEU A 510 -17.75 9.54 -9.65
C LEU A 510 -16.99 8.39 -10.36
N TYR A 511 -16.11 8.73 -11.31
CA TYR A 511 -15.31 7.82 -12.15
C TYR A 511 -13.97 7.36 -11.54
N SER A 512 -13.73 7.69 -10.27
CA SER A 512 -12.58 7.20 -9.52
C SER A 512 -12.40 5.68 -9.69
N THR A 513 -11.15 5.22 -9.82
CA THR A 513 -10.81 3.81 -10.00
C THR A 513 -11.44 2.89 -8.94
N ILE A 514 -11.54 3.34 -7.68
CA ILE A 514 -12.18 2.57 -6.59
C ILE A 514 -13.70 2.55 -6.76
N ASN A 515 -14.32 3.68 -7.17
CA ASN A 515 -15.76 3.75 -7.40
C ASN A 515 -16.20 2.88 -8.58
N VAL A 516 -15.49 2.96 -9.71
CA VAL A 516 -15.73 2.13 -10.89
C VAL A 516 -15.57 0.65 -10.54
N PHE A 517 -14.58 0.31 -9.71
CA PHE A 517 -14.39 -1.05 -9.24
C PHE A 517 -15.55 -1.54 -8.35
N LEU A 518 -15.98 -0.77 -7.36
CA LEU A 518 -17.11 -1.12 -6.48
C LEU A 518 -18.42 -1.28 -7.29
N MET A 519 -18.62 -0.45 -8.31
CA MET A 519 -19.74 -0.60 -9.24
C MET A 519 -19.64 -1.89 -10.06
N LEU A 520 -18.45 -2.19 -10.61
CA LEU A 520 -18.21 -3.40 -11.42
C LEU A 520 -18.36 -4.69 -10.60
N GLN A 521 -17.90 -4.69 -9.35
CA GLN A 521 -18.13 -5.79 -8.41
C GLN A 521 -19.62 -6.00 -8.14
N SER A 522 -20.36 -4.92 -7.85
CA SER A 522 -21.80 -4.98 -7.64
C SER A 522 -22.52 -5.52 -8.88
N MET A 523 -22.16 -5.05 -10.08
CA MET A 523 -22.73 -5.54 -11.33
C MET A 523 -22.43 -7.03 -11.55
N LEU A 524 -21.19 -7.49 -11.32
CA LEU A 524 -20.83 -8.89 -11.50
C LEU A 524 -21.53 -9.80 -10.49
N GLY A 525 -21.52 -9.42 -9.20
CA GLY A 525 -22.17 -10.18 -8.13
C GLY A 525 -23.67 -10.34 -8.35
N HIS A 526 -24.37 -9.24 -8.69
CA HIS A 526 -25.81 -9.29 -8.97
C HIS A 526 -26.13 -9.99 -10.28
N SER A 527 -25.25 -9.92 -11.29
CA SER A 527 -25.41 -10.70 -12.52
C SER A 527 -25.36 -12.21 -12.22
N ILE A 528 -24.36 -12.66 -11.47
CA ILE A 528 -24.25 -14.07 -11.04
C ILE A 528 -25.48 -14.48 -10.20
N ALA A 529 -25.94 -13.60 -9.31
CA ALA A 529 -27.13 -13.83 -8.48
C ALA A 529 -28.41 -14.00 -9.30
N MET A 530 -28.69 -13.04 -10.19
CA MET A 530 -29.86 -13.04 -11.06
C MET A 530 -29.91 -14.31 -11.91
N TYR A 531 -28.76 -14.76 -12.42
CA TYR A 531 -28.67 -15.92 -13.30
C TYR A 531 -28.74 -17.28 -12.58
N VAL A 532 -28.15 -17.43 -11.38
CA VAL A 532 -28.16 -18.69 -10.63
C VAL A 532 -29.52 -18.96 -9.94
N VAL A 533 -30.28 -17.91 -9.59
CA VAL A 533 -31.66 -18.04 -9.10
C VAL A 533 -32.58 -18.74 -10.11
N PHE A 534 -32.31 -18.57 -11.41
CA PHE A 534 -33.08 -19.25 -12.47
C PHE A 534 -32.85 -20.77 -12.51
N ASP A 535 -31.66 -21.27 -12.13
CA ASP A 535 -31.40 -22.73 -12.10
C ASP A 535 -31.79 -23.36 -10.74
N MET A 536 -31.56 -22.66 -9.62
CA MET A 536 -31.91 -23.16 -8.28
C MET A 536 -33.41 -23.35 -8.05
N PHE A 537 -34.27 -22.62 -8.76
CA PHE A 537 -35.73 -22.77 -8.63
C PHE A 537 -36.33 -23.89 -9.50
N PHE A 538 -35.64 -24.37 -10.54
CA PHE A 538 -36.24 -25.33 -11.46
C PHE A 538 -35.65 -26.73 -11.44
N ASN A 539 -34.43 -26.95 -10.93
CA ASN A 539 -33.94 -28.30 -10.62
C ASN A 539 -32.77 -28.25 -9.63
N GLY A 540 -32.93 -28.90 -8.47
CA GLY A 540 -31.88 -29.01 -7.47
C GLY A 540 -30.56 -29.49 -8.09
N PHE A 541 -29.49 -28.72 -7.83
CA PHE A 541 -28.09 -29.02 -8.15
C PHE A 541 -27.70 -30.48 -7.83
N ARG A 542 -28.36 -31.06 -6.81
CA ARG A 542 -28.27 -32.47 -6.37
C ARG A 542 -28.64 -33.52 -7.43
N ARG A 543 -29.47 -33.22 -8.44
CA ARG A 543 -29.98 -34.24 -9.40
C ARG A 543 -29.17 -34.30 -10.71
N LYS A 544 -28.47 -33.22 -11.08
CA LYS A 544 -27.74 -33.10 -12.37
C LYS A 544 -26.25 -33.48 -12.29
N PHE A 545 -25.64 -33.47 -11.10
CA PHE A 545 -24.24 -33.90 -10.92
C PHE A 545 -24.13 -35.44 -10.84
N THR A 546 -25.03 -36.10 -10.11
CA THR A 546 -25.06 -37.57 -9.90
C THR A 546 -25.46 -38.35 -11.16
N THR A 547 -26.12 -37.72 -12.13
CA THR A 547 -26.56 -38.35 -13.38
C THR A 547 -25.55 -38.23 -14.53
N ARG A 548 -24.47 -37.45 -14.38
CA ARG A 548 -23.49 -37.17 -15.45
C ARG A 548 -22.23 -38.05 -15.43
N PHE A 549 -21.95 -38.78 -14.34
CA PHE A 549 -20.81 -39.71 -14.26
C PHE A 549 -21.19 -41.06 -13.59
N PRO A 550 -21.71 -42.02 -14.35
CA PRO A 550 -22.14 -43.32 -13.81
C PRO A 550 -20.99 -44.33 -13.57
N ASN A 551 -19.80 -44.11 -14.15
CA ASN A 551 -18.68 -45.06 -14.05
C ASN A 551 -17.33 -44.34 -14.07
N CYS A 552 -16.60 -44.40 -12.96
CA CYS A 552 -15.16 -44.15 -12.91
C CYS A 552 -14.50 -45.22 -12.00
N PRO A 553 -13.42 -45.90 -12.45
CA PRO A 553 -12.95 -47.14 -11.81
C PRO A 553 -12.26 -46.91 -10.45
N LYS A 554 -12.63 -47.76 -9.48
CA LYS A 554 -12.28 -47.76 -8.04
C LYS A 554 -10.80 -47.99 -7.66
N TYR A 555 -9.83 -47.87 -8.57
CA TYR A 555 -8.47 -48.39 -8.30
C TYR A 555 -7.43 -47.36 -7.80
N PHE A 556 -7.77 -46.07 -7.70
CA PHE A 556 -6.76 -45.04 -7.38
C PHE A 556 -7.01 -44.20 -6.11
N VAL A 557 -8.06 -44.49 -5.33
CA VAL A 557 -8.41 -43.68 -4.15
C VAL A 557 -8.03 -44.35 -2.81
N ASP A 558 -7.73 -45.65 -2.79
CA ASP A 558 -7.48 -46.39 -1.54
C ASP A 558 -6.00 -46.66 -1.20
N LYS A 559 -5.03 -46.08 -1.92
CA LYS A 559 -3.59 -46.23 -1.60
C LYS A 559 -2.84 -44.95 -1.24
N VAL A 560 -3.54 -43.94 -0.69
CA VAL A 560 -2.88 -42.77 -0.08
C VAL A 560 -3.20 -42.64 1.43
N LYS A 561 -4.06 -43.51 1.98
CA LYS A 561 -4.56 -43.37 3.37
C LYS A 561 -3.70 -43.97 4.50
N ILE A 562 -2.58 -44.64 4.23
CA ILE A 562 -1.88 -45.41 5.30
C ILE A 562 -0.43 -44.99 5.58
N LEU A 563 0.19 -44.08 4.81
CA LEU A 563 1.60 -43.72 5.05
C LEU A 563 1.83 -42.41 5.84
N ILE A 564 0.77 -41.67 6.19
CA ILE A 564 0.91 -40.38 6.89
C ILE A 564 0.61 -40.49 8.39
N TYR A 565 0.04 -41.59 8.87
CA TYR A 565 -0.46 -41.71 10.24
C TYR A 565 0.56 -42.15 11.30
N LEU A 566 1.83 -42.42 10.97
CA LEU A 566 2.77 -43.07 11.91
C LEU A 566 4.07 -42.32 12.23
N THR A 567 4.22 -41.04 11.85
CA THR A 567 5.49 -40.31 12.09
C THR A 567 5.36 -38.97 12.81
N TYR A 568 4.19 -38.61 13.35
CA TYR A 568 4.01 -37.28 13.97
C TYR A 568 3.33 -37.32 15.35
N ALA A 569 3.93 -38.04 16.30
CA ALA A 569 3.54 -37.97 17.71
C ALA A 569 4.55 -37.18 18.60
N GLY A 570 5.81 -37.01 18.17
CA GLY A 570 6.86 -36.39 19.00
C GLY A 570 7.06 -34.88 18.84
N ILE A 571 6.65 -34.29 17.72
CA ILE A 571 6.90 -32.87 17.39
C ILE A 571 5.80 -31.93 17.95
N TRP A 572 4.65 -32.47 18.33
CA TRP A 572 3.46 -31.70 18.72
C TRP A 572 3.60 -30.99 20.06
N ILE A 573 4.32 -31.55 21.03
CA ILE A 573 4.38 -31.01 22.39
C ILE A 573 5.26 -29.75 22.47
N ALA A 574 6.27 -29.61 21.60
CA ALA A 574 7.13 -28.43 21.54
C ALA A 574 6.52 -27.24 20.77
N LEU A 575 5.63 -27.49 19.81
CA LEU A 575 4.91 -26.48 19.01
C LEU A 575 3.69 -25.89 19.74
N LEU A 576 3.09 -26.64 20.66
CA LEU A 576 1.92 -26.24 21.44
C LEU A 576 2.19 -25.05 22.37
N LEU A 577 3.43 -24.84 22.81
CA LEU A 577 3.80 -23.79 23.77
C LEU A 577 4.02 -22.40 23.14
N SER A 578 4.29 -22.28 21.82
CA SER A 578 4.52 -20.99 21.15
C SER A 578 3.38 -20.52 20.24
N GLN A 579 2.50 -21.42 19.80
CA GLN A 579 1.41 -21.15 18.84
C GLN A 579 0.00 -21.13 19.46
N GLY A 580 -0.12 -21.29 20.78
CA GLY A 580 -1.40 -21.48 21.48
C GLY A 580 -2.47 -20.42 21.19
N PHE A 581 -2.08 -19.17 20.95
CA PHE A 581 -3.03 -18.08 20.62
C PHE A 581 -3.72 -18.28 19.27
N ARG A 582 -3.01 -18.78 18.25
CA ARG A 582 -3.60 -19.04 16.93
C ARG A 582 -4.53 -20.24 16.96
N PHE A 583 -4.13 -21.29 17.68
CA PHE A 583 -4.96 -22.47 17.90
C PHE A 583 -6.25 -22.13 18.64
N PHE A 584 -6.18 -21.29 19.67
CA PHE A 584 -7.34 -20.81 20.41
C PHE A 584 -8.39 -20.18 19.47
N TRP A 585 -7.99 -19.25 18.60
CA TRP A 585 -8.95 -18.61 17.70
C TRP A 585 -9.52 -19.54 16.63
N VAL A 586 -8.72 -20.49 16.12
CA VAL A 586 -9.24 -21.53 15.20
C VAL A 586 -10.24 -22.46 15.89
N MET A 587 -10.05 -22.77 17.17
CA MET A 587 -11.03 -23.52 17.96
C MET A 587 -12.32 -22.72 18.18
N VAL A 588 -12.21 -21.42 18.45
CA VAL A 588 -13.38 -20.54 18.62
C VAL A 588 -14.22 -20.49 17.33
N THR A 589 -13.59 -20.32 16.17
CA THR A 589 -14.31 -20.29 14.88
C THR A 589 -14.91 -21.64 14.51
N TYR A 590 -14.22 -22.74 14.83
CA TYR A 590 -14.77 -24.08 14.68
C TYR A 590 -16.00 -24.31 15.57
N LEU A 591 -15.93 -23.91 16.83
CA LEU A 591 -17.05 -24.03 17.76
C LEU A 591 -18.26 -23.22 17.25
N MET A 592 -18.05 -22.02 16.73
CA MET A 592 -19.11 -21.20 16.10
C MET A 592 -19.73 -21.90 14.89
N ALA A 593 -18.92 -22.56 14.04
CA ALA A 593 -19.41 -23.32 12.90
C ALA A 593 -20.23 -24.55 13.33
N VAL A 594 -19.79 -25.29 14.36
CA VAL A 594 -20.52 -26.46 14.88
C VAL A 594 -21.81 -26.06 15.59
N LEU A 595 -21.83 -24.94 16.30
CA LEU A 595 -23.03 -24.44 16.99
C LEU A 595 -24.14 -24.04 16.03
N ILE A 596 -23.81 -23.53 14.84
CA ILE A 596 -24.81 -23.17 13.81
C ILE A 596 -24.36 -23.75 12.46
N PRO A 597 -24.56 -25.06 12.21
CA PRO A 597 -24.06 -25.73 11.00
C PRO A 597 -25.00 -25.53 9.81
N LYS A 598 -25.51 -24.30 9.64
CA LYS A 598 -26.34 -23.86 8.52
C LYS A 598 -25.73 -22.60 7.91
N LEU A 599 -25.11 -22.77 6.75
CA LEU A 599 -24.46 -21.70 6.00
C LEU A 599 -25.41 -20.52 5.73
N GLU A 600 -26.67 -20.84 5.43
CA GLU A 600 -27.77 -19.90 5.17
C GLU A 600 -28.16 -19.00 6.35
N ILE A 601 -27.86 -19.39 7.59
CA ILE A 601 -28.12 -18.59 8.79
C ILE A 601 -26.85 -17.83 9.20
N MET A 602 -25.69 -18.47 9.05
CA MET A 602 -24.42 -17.90 9.49
C MET A 602 -24.01 -16.67 8.65
N ILE A 603 -24.18 -16.73 7.32
CA ILE A 603 -23.84 -15.61 6.42
C ILE A 603 -24.63 -14.32 6.76
N PRO A 604 -25.97 -14.33 6.81
CA PRO A 604 -26.73 -13.12 7.13
C PRO A 604 -26.48 -12.65 8.56
N LEU A 605 -26.23 -13.53 9.53
CA LEU A 605 -25.91 -13.13 10.90
C LEU A 605 -24.64 -12.27 10.97
N VAL A 606 -23.56 -12.69 10.29
CA VAL A 606 -22.29 -11.95 10.24
C VAL A 606 -22.43 -10.64 9.46
N GLY A 607 -23.16 -10.68 8.34
CA GLY A 607 -23.40 -9.51 7.48
C GLY A 607 -24.26 -8.44 8.15
N VAL A 608 -25.37 -8.83 8.79
CA VAL A 608 -26.29 -7.91 9.47
C VAL A 608 -25.62 -7.23 10.66
N THR A 609 -24.82 -7.95 11.44
CA THR A 609 -24.27 -7.43 12.69
C THR A 609 -23.02 -6.58 12.43
N SER A 610 -21.87 -7.22 12.36
CA SER A 610 -20.57 -6.57 12.17
C SER A 610 -20.41 -5.93 10.78
N GLY A 611 -20.96 -6.55 9.72
CA GLY A 611 -20.89 -6.00 8.37
C GLY A 611 -21.61 -4.64 8.25
N THR A 612 -22.85 -4.56 8.73
CA THR A 612 -23.64 -3.31 8.74
C THR A 612 -23.02 -2.23 9.61
N LEU A 613 -22.44 -2.57 10.77
CA LEU A 613 -21.74 -1.61 11.61
C LEU A 613 -20.56 -0.96 10.87
N CYS A 614 -19.73 -1.78 10.23
CA CYS A 614 -18.55 -1.33 9.47
C CYS A 614 -18.91 -0.57 8.17
N ALA A 615 -20.07 -0.86 7.58
CA ALA A 615 -20.49 -0.29 6.30
C ALA A 615 -21.39 0.94 6.41
N LEU A 616 -22.37 0.93 7.32
CA LEU A 616 -23.45 1.95 7.36
C LEU A 616 -23.44 2.80 8.63
N VAL A 617 -22.88 2.32 9.73
CA VAL A 617 -22.93 3.05 11.02
C VAL A 617 -21.65 3.85 11.24
N TYR A 618 -20.49 3.20 11.17
CA TYR A 618 -19.21 3.87 11.45
C TYR A 618 -18.82 4.93 10.42
N PRO A 619 -18.93 4.73 9.08
CA PRO A 619 -18.46 5.74 8.13
C PRO A 619 -19.19 7.09 8.23
N PRO A 620 -20.55 7.17 8.30
CA PRO A 620 -21.24 8.45 8.47
C PRO A 620 -20.90 9.16 9.78
N ILE A 621 -20.69 8.41 10.87
CA ILE A 621 -20.24 8.97 12.15
C ILE A 621 -18.85 9.60 11.99
N PHE A 622 -17.93 8.89 11.36
CA PHE A 622 -16.57 9.40 11.14
C PHE A 622 -16.52 10.60 10.19
N GLU A 623 -17.39 10.67 9.19
CA GLU A 623 -17.51 11.84 8.30
C GLU A 623 -17.91 13.08 9.09
N MET A 624 -18.96 12.97 9.90
CA MET A 624 -19.47 14.08 10.71
C MET A 624 -18.41 14.61 11.67
N ILE A 625 -17.62 13.71 12.28
CA ILE A 625 -16.55 14.11 13.21
C ILE A 625 -15.37 14.74 12.45
N THR A 626 -14.94 14.13 11.34
CA THR A 626 -13.74 14.53 10.60
C THR A 626 -13.90 15.88 9.91
N PHE A 627 -15.04 16.10 9.25
CA PHE A 627 -15.27 17.29 8.42
C PHE A 627 -16.05 18.39 9.13
N TRP A 628 -16.34 18.24 10.43
CA TRP A 628 -17.10 19.23 11.21
C TRP A 628 -16.53 20.65 11.12
N THR A 629 -15.22 20.77 11.26
CA THR A 629 -14.50 22.05 11.19
C THR A 629 -14.62 22.68 9.81
N ASP A 630 -14.47 21.86 8.77
CA ASP A 630 -14.49 22.28 7.38
C ASP A 630 -15.91 22.70 6.96
N TRP A 631 -16.94 21.98 7.43
CA TRP A 631 -18.34 22.29 7.15
C TRP A 631 -18.80 23.59 7.81
N LYS A 632 -18.19 24.01 8.93
CA LYS A 632 -18.48 25.31 9.54
C LYS A 632 -17.98 26.48 8.71
N GLY A 633 -16.87 26.31 7.98
CA GLY A 633 -16.26 27.37 7.18
C GLY A 633 -16.72 27.40 5.71
N LEU A 634 -17.04 26.24 5.12
CA LEU A 634 -17.25 26.12 3.66
C LEU A 634 -18.71 25.97 3.21
N LEU A 635 -19.63 25.57 4.10
CA LEU A 635 -21.01 25.22 3.72
C LEU A 635 -22.01 26.17 4.37
N THR A 636 -23.10 26.45 3.65
CA THR A 636 -24.24 27.19 4.21
C THR A 636 -24.95 26.36 5.27
N TYR A 637 -25.70 27.01 6.17
CA TYR A 637 -26.46 26.33 7.23
C TYR A 637 -27.39 25.23 6.68
N ARG A 638 -28.07 25.50 5.56
CA ARG A 638 -29.00 24.56 4.92
C ARG A 638 -28.29 23.32 4.39
N GLU A 639 -27.16 23.49 3.70
CA GLU A 639 -26.39 22.38 3.15
C GLU A 639 -25.77 21.51 4.26
N ARG A 640 -25.30 22.15 5.34
CA ARG A 640 -24.78 21.44 6.52
C ARG A 640 -25.86 20.59 7.18
N MET A 641 -27.05 21.15 7.40
CA MET A 641 -28.17 20.41 7.99
C MET A 641 -28.64 19.28 7.09
N CYS A 642 -28.65 19.47 5.77
CA CYS A 642 -28.98 18.42 4.80
C CYS A 642 -28.01 17.24 4.88
N LYS A 643 -26.69 17.51 4.92
CA LYS A 643 -25.68 16.44 5.06
C LYS A 643 -25.77 15.69 6.39
N ILE A 644 -25.99 16.41 7.48
CA ILE A 644 -26.18 15.79 8.80
C ILE A 644 -27.45 14.92 8.79
N ALA A 645 -28.56 15.42 8.23
CA ALA A 645 -29.80 14.67 8.13
C ALA A 645 -29.63 13.39 7.28
N LEU A 646 -28.89 13.47 6.17
CA LEU A 646 -28.57 12.31 5.34
C LEU A 646 -27.75 11.27 6.12
N ASN A 647 -26.69 11.69 6.81
CA ASN A 647 -25.86 10.80 7.62
C ASN A 647 -26.63 10.16 8.78
N CYS A 648 -27.47 10.93 9.47
CA CYS A 648 -28.38 10.40 10.49
C CYS A 648 -29.37 9.39 9.89
N PHE A 649 -29.91 9.64 8.70
CA PHE A 649 -30.80 8.71 8.01
C PHE A 649 -30.09 7.38 7.70
N VAL A 650 -28.87 7.40 7.16
CA VAL A 650 -28.10 6.19 6.88
C VAL A 650 -27.82 5.40 8.17
N ILE A 651 -27.47 6.08 9.27
CA ILE A 651 -27.25 5.46 10.57
C ILE A 651 -28.53 4.79 11.09
N CYS A 652 -29.69 5.46 10.99
CA CYS A 652 -30.98 4.89 11.38
C CYS A 652 -31.33 3.64 10.55
N VAL A 653 -31.09 3.67 9.23
CA VAL A 653 -31.26 2.50 8.36
C VAL A 653 -30.32 1.37 8.79
N GLY A 654 -29.07 1.66 9.15
CA GLY A 654 -28.12 0.68 9.67
C GLY A 654 -28.59 0.01 10.96
N PHE A 655 -29.03 0.78 11.95
CA PHE A 655 -29.57 0.22 13.21
C PHE A 655 -30.87 -0.56 13.00
N PHE A 656 -31.74 -0.10 12.10
CA PHE A 656 -32.94 -0.83 11.72
C PHE A 656 -32.58 -2.19 11.10
N ALA A 657 -31.62 -2.22 10.17
CA ALA A 657 -31.15 -3.45 9.55
C ALA A 657 -30.56 -4.42 10.59
N ILE A 658 -29.76 -3.93 11.54
CA ILE A 658 -29.22 -4.73 12.65
C ILE A 658 -30.34 -5.32 13.50
N GLY A 659 -31.30 -4.52 13.94
CA GLY A 659 -32.41 -4.97 14.79
C GLY A 659 -33.31 -5.98 14.09
N ALA A 660 -33.77 -5.65 12.87
CA ALA A 660 -34.62 -6.53 12.08
C ALA A 660 -33.90 -7.83 11.70
N GLY A 661 -32.61 -7.75 11.37
CA GLY A 661 -31.84 -8.92 10.96
C GLY A 661 -31.42 -9.81 12.13
N LEU A 662 -31.15 -9.27 13.33
CA LEU A 662 -30.97 -10.09 14.53
C LEU A 662 -32.26 -10.84 14.89
N TYR A 663 -33.42 -10.18 14.77
CA TYR A 663 -34.71 -10.83 14.96
C TYR A 663 -34.95 -11.95 13.93
N ALA A 664 -34.71 -11.68 12.64
CA ALA A 664 -34.87 -12.67 11.57
C ALA A 664 -33.93 -13.88 11.74
N ASN A 665 -32.66 -13.65 12.08
CA ASN A 665 -31.70 -14.72 12.35
C ASN A 665 -32.06 -15.49 13.62
N GLY A 666 -32.49 -14.82 14.69
CA GLY A 666 -32.92 -15.47 15.92
C GLY A 666 -34.13 -16.39 15.69
N LEU A 667 -35.10 -15.95 14.88
CA LEU A 667 -36.24 -16.78 14.49
C LEU A 667 -35.81 -17.98 13.64
N ALA A 668 -34.90 -17.78 12.67
CA ALA A 668 -34.38 -18.86 11.83
C ALA A 668 -33.59 -19.90 12.65
N ILE A 669 -32.79 -19.44 13.62
CA ILE A 669 -32.07 -20.30 14.57
C ILE A 669 -33.07 -21.10 15.40
N TYR A 670 -34.06 -20.44 16.00
CA TYR A 670 -35.09 -21.09 16.80
C TYR A 670 -35.82 -22.18 15.99
N GLN A 671 -36.26 -21.86 14.77
CA GLN A 671 -36.90 -22.80 13.86
C GLN A 671 -35.97 -23.95 13.45
N SER A 672 -34.67 -23.67 13.30
CA SER A 672 -33.69 -24.70 12.94
C SER A 672 -33.50 -25.75 14.03
N PHE A 673 -33.61 -25.36 15.30
CA PHE A 673 -33.45 -26.26 16.44
C PHE A 673 -34.76 -26.90 16.90
N SER A 674 -35.93 -26.31 16.59
CA SER A 674 -37.22 -26.87 16.95
C SER A 674 -37.75 -27.97 16.02
N VAL A 675 -37.14 -28.12 14.83
CA VAL A 675 -37.48 -29.19 13.87
C VAL A 675 -36.68 -30.48 14.14
N ASP A 676 -35.60 -30.40 14.92
CA ASP A 676 -34.70 -31.51 15.26
C ASP A 676 -35.04 -32.17 16.63
N PHE A 677 -36.14 -31.78 17.29
CA PHE A 677 -36.62 -32.33 18.58
C PHE A 677 -37.97 -33.05 18.47
#